data_AF-A0A3P1XX78-F1
#
_entry.id   AF-A0A3P1XX78-F1
#
_cell.length_a   1.000
_cell.length_b   1.000
_cell.length_c   1.000
_cell.angle_alpha   90.00
_cell.angle_beta   90.00
_cell.angle_gamma   90.00
#
_symmetry.space_group_name_H-M   'P 1'
#
loop_
_entity.id
_entity.type
_entity.pdbx_description
1 polymer ?
#
loop_
_entity_poly.entity_id
_entity_poly.type
_entity_poly.pdbx_seq_one_letter_code
_entity_poly.pdbx_strand_id
1 'polypeptide(L)'
;MTQIPGIKFTHIDKKLAQSVYLCSMYEKFNAYVTMHGGSFTNKLGLIAIFGWLCAGMSADVHKIDSLLWLFEEQHSVVTQIDAVNQLVAYLYEEKALETSYRFTKQTPVDSLKRTVYGGVAFYYYDRAEYQRCIRYANLALEPVNNLKDTAVLVAVLDIMAVSYIRTGLYDKAHQTLEQSLMLAERQNDDAGQGIVYSNMGALYTHMKKDSLSIVMYLKAINIARGIHDKSALAIRLSKLGEIYVRLGKPEDALPLFKEALELDTRIGNKDKIAIRQSNLASAYAEMNRYDEAEKLYLEAIETFRSLDKKSSLAISYLQMGQLQHKKEQLQQAEKYYKEAEDIAKETGMIATELATSEGLYRIYKQTNPGLAFNYIERKNLLSDSIYRLESEKQVNDFMVRYEMAEKEHQIVIHKAELRRKNQQQWVLLVVIALCLLILFIVDRYRRLVRRRNRELYEMNRTKDRLFSIISHDLKSPVMAQKRAVDGLLHKLDELSTDELKTNLYDFQHATEAELDLLQNLLSWARMQTGQMKPAPIVFDMNETVAEVARIYRMPAQHKQINLRLQTAEKCEAFADRNMIQAVLRNMLHNAIKFSHPDSEIIITTKCLEESVRVSVKDSGVGMKPEQIDAILKNRTFRSTAGTNDEKGSGLGLLICKEMLERNGSELIIRSEHGEGTEVEFELHK
;
A
#
# COMPACT_ATOMS: atom_id res chain seq x y z
N MET A 1 2.29 62.28 -51.60
CA MET A 1 3.15 61.49 -52.52
C MET A 1 3.32 60.12 -51.85
N THR A 2 2.87 58.98 -52.34
CA THR A 2 2.44 58.51 -53.68
C THR A 2 1.52 57.31 -53.41
N GLN A 3 0.37 57.26 -54.10
CA GLN A 3 -0.52 56.09 -54.13
C GLN A 3 0.10 54.97 -54.97
N ILE A 4 -0.06 53.71 -54.53
CA ILE A 4 -0.12 52.54 -55.43
C ILE A 4 -1.29 51.63 -54.95
N PRO A 5 -2.14 51.09 -55.84
CA PRO A 5 -3.44 50.49 -55.51
C PRO A 5 -3.49 48.96 -55.62
N GLY A 6 -4.49 48.36 -54.95
CA GLY A 6 -5.26 47.23 -55.50
C GLY A 6 -4.73 45.81 -55.28
N ILE A 7 -4.97 45.23 -54.10
CA ILE A 7 -5.07 43.77 -53.91
C ILE A 7 -6.42 43.48 -53.23
N LYS A 8 -7.35 42.86 -53.97
CA LYS A 8 -8.60 42.34 -53.43
C LYS A 8 -8.33 40.98 -52.80
N PHE A 9 -8.35 40.91 -51.47
CA PHE A 9 -8.30 39.66 -50.71
C PHE A 9 -9.60 38.87 -50.89
N THR A 10 -9.50 37.60 -51.29
CA THR A 10 -10.62 36.65 -51.39
C THR A 10 -11.11 36.17 -50.03
N HIS A 11 -12.39 35.80 -49.97
CA HIS A 11 -13.23 35.71 -48.76
C HIS A 11 -12.77 34.78 -47.63
N ILE A 12 -11.81 33.88 -47.87
CA ILE A 12 -11.31 32.89 -46.90
C ILE A 12 -10.16 33.46 -46.05
N ASP A 13 -9.34 34.36 -46.61
CA ASP A 13 -8.27 35.04 -45.86
C ASP A 13 -8.81 36.07 -44.86
N LYS A 14 -10.07 36.51 -44.99
CA LYS A 14 -10.64 37.45 -44.03
C LYS A 14 -10.82 36.84 -42.65
N LYS A 15 -11.17 35.56 -42.49
CA LYS A 15 -11.45 34.99 -41.15
C LYS A 15 -10.19 34.68 -40.34
N LEU A 16 -9.13 34.19 -40.98
CA LEU A 16 -7.86 33.88 -40.32
C LEU A 16 -6.96 35.12 -40.19
N ALA A 17 -6.95 36.00 -41.19
CA ALA A 17 -6.28 37.29 -41.05
C ALA A 17 -7.02 38.19 -40.07
N GLN A 18 -8.35 38.16 -39.96
CA GLN A 18 -9.07 38.94 -38.93
C GLN A 18 -8.73 38.47 -37.52
N SER A 19 -8.60 37.17 -37.22
CA SER A 19 -8.28 36.74 -35.85
C SER A 19 -6.88 37.17 -35.41
N VAL A 20 -5.88 37.01 -36.30
CA VAL A 20 -4.49 37.42 -36.03
C VAL A 20 -4.36 38.95 -36.02
N TYR A 21 -5.07 39.65 -36.91
CA TYR A 21 -5.07 41.12 -36.98
C TYR A 21 -5.91 41.75 -35.86
N LEU A 22 -6.95 41.08 -35.32
CA LEU A 22 -7.69 41.51 -34.13
C LEU A 22 -6.86 41.32 -32.86
N CYS A 23 -6.09 40.24 -32.71
CA CYS A 23 -5.17 40.09 -31.58
C CYS A 23 -4.04 41.15 -31.62
N SER A 24 -3.42 41.36 -32.78
CA SER A 24 -2.42 42.41 -32.98
C SER A 24 -3.01 43.82 -32.83
N MET A 25 -4.24 44.07 -33.29
CA MET A 25 -4.93 45.35 -33.04
C MET A 25 -5.32 45.51 -31.59
N TYR A 26 -5.73 44.45 -30.89
CA TYR A 26 -6.09 44.51 -29.47
C TYR A 26 -4.87 44.86 -28.63
N GLU A 27 -3.69 44.29 -28.91
CA GLU A 27 -2.44 44.64 -28.25
C GLU A 27 -1.96 46.06 -28.60
N LYS A 28 -1.99 46.46 -29.88
CA LYS A 28 -1.61 47.82 -30.30
C LYS A 28 -2.61 48.89 -29.83
N PHE A 29 -3.89 48.56 -29.74
CA PHE A 29 -4.94 49.43 -29.23
C PHE A 29 -4.89 49.52 -27.70
N ASN A 30 -4.61 48.43 -26.97
CA ASN A 30 -4.34 48.49 -25.53
C ASN A 30 -3.12 49.36 -25.25
N ALA A 31 -2.05 49.23 -26.05
CA ALA A 31 -0.86 50.07 -25.96
C ALA A 31 -1.16 51.55 -26.28
N TYR A 32 -1.95 51.84 -27.31
CA TYR A 32 -2.36 53.21 -27.67
C TYR A 32 -3.29 53.84 -26.62
N VAL A 33 -4.21 53.06 -26.05
CA VAL A 33 -5.18 53.49 -25.02
C VAL A 33 -4.54 53.65 -23.64
N THR A 34 -3.43 52.93 -23.36
CA THR A 34 -2.57 53.21 -22.19
C THR A 34 -1.66 54.40 -22.41
N MET A 35 -1.19 54.65 -23.64
CA MET A 35 -0.34 55.81 -23.96
C MET A 35 -1.09 57.15 -24.05
N HIS A 36 -2.40 57.19 -24.35
CA HIS A 36 -3.10 58.45 -24.67
C HIS A 36 -4.30 58.83 -23.76
N GLY A 37 -4.36 58.31 -22.54
CA GLY A 37 -5.12 58.96 -21.45
C GLY A 37 -6.63 59.23 -21.68
N GLY A 38 -7.30 58.48 -22.55
CA GLY A 38 -8.74 58.68 -22.82
C GLY A 38 -9.63 58.25 -21.65
N SER A 39 -10.70 59.01 -21.40
CA SER A 39 -11.64 58.81 -20.28
C SER A 39 -12.30 57.44 -20.28
N PHE A 40 -12.56 56.92 -19.07
CA PHE A 40 -13.05 55.57 -18.78
C PHE A 40 -14.36 55.20 -19.51
N THR A 41 -15.21 56.20 -19.81
CA THR A 41 -16.51 56.02 -20.46
C THR A 41 -16.42 55.68 -21.95
N ASN A 42 -15.43 56.21 -22.67
CA ASN A 42 -15.21 55.86 -24.08
C ASN A 42 -14.60 54.46 -24.25
N LYS A 43 -13.92 53.93 -23.22
CA LYS A 43 -13.37 52.56 -23.22
C LYS A 43 -14.46 51.50 -23.14
N LEU A 44 -15.48 51.72 -22.29
CA LEU A 44 -16.59 50.77 -22.10
C LEU A 44 -17.51 50.66 -23.32
N GLY A 45 -17.82 51.78 -23.98
CA GLY A 45 -18.68 51.80 -25.17
C GLY A 45 -18.08 51.05 -26.36
N LEU A 46 -16.76 51.19 -26.59
CA LEU A 46 -16.08 50.52 -27.70
C LEU A 46 -15.82 49.03 -27.45
N ILE A 47 -15.55 48.63 -26.21
CA ILE A 47 -15.43 47.22 -25.81
C ILE A 47 -16.78 46.50 -25.93
N ALA A 48 -17.89 47.16 -25.57
CA ALA A 48 -19.23 46.60 -25.70
C ALA A 48 -19.63 46.36 -27.16
N ILE A 49 -19.30 47.29 -28.07
CA ILE A 49 -19.59 47.16 -29.50
C ILE A 49 -18.70 46.06 -30.15
N PHE A 50 -17.42 45.95 -29.75
CA PHE A 50 -16.53 44.88 -30.21
C PHE A 50 -16.95 43.49 -29.70
N GLY A 51 -17.43 43.40 -28.46
CA GLY A 51 -17.97 42.17 -27.89
C GLY A 51 -19.24 41.69 -28.60
N TRP A 52 -20.10 42.63 -29.03
CA TRP A 52 -21.34 42.30 -29.75
C TRP A 52 -21.09 41.80 -31.18
N LEU A 53 -20.10 42.36 -31.88
CA LEU A 53 -19.70 41.92 -33.23
C LEU A 53 -19.02 40.54 -33.25
N CYS A 54 -18.35 40.13 -32.17
CA CYS A 54 -17.75 38.81 -32.04
C CYS A 54 -18.78 37.72 -31.68
N ALA A 55 -19.85 38.07 -30.96
CA ALA A 55 -20.85 37.12 -30.46
C ALA A 55 -21.72 36.47 -31.55
N GLY A 56 -21.86 37.11 -32.71
CA GLY A 56 -22.79 36.67 -33.76
C GLY A 56 -22.35 35.48 -34.64
N MET A 57 -21.09 35.04 -34.57
CA MET A 57 -20.56 33.96 -35.44
C MET A 57 -19.80 32.86 -34.67
N SER A 58 -19.82 32.87 -33.33
CA SER A 58 -18.91 32.08 -32.48
C SER A 58 -19.56 31.47 -31.21
N ALA A 59 -20.86 31.67 -31.01
CA ALA A 59 -21.54 31.41 -29.74
C ALA A 59 -21.41 29.95 -29.23
N ASP A 60 -21.42 28.95 -30.12
CA ASP A 60 -21.39 27.53 -29.71
C ASP A 60 -19.98 27.03 -29.32
N VAL A 61 -18.93 27.45 -30.04
CA VAL A 61 -17.55 27.04 -29.73
C VAL A 61 -17.08 27.64 -28.41
N HIS A 62 -17.50 28.87 -28.10
CA HIS A 62 -17.20 29.50 -26.82
C HIS A 62 -17.94 28.84 -25.65
N LYS A 63 -19.12 28.24 -25.88
CA LYS A 63 -19.92 27.65 -24.81
C LYS A 63 -19.27 26.38 -24.25
N ILE A 64 -18.81 25.46 -25.10
CA ILE A 64 -18.17 24.22 -24.65
C ILE A 64 -16.83 24.51 -23.96
N ASP A 65 -15.99 25.38 -24.54
CA ASP A 65 -14.69 25.75 -23.98
C ASP A 65 -14.86 26.46 -22.61
N SER A 66 -15.88 27.32 -22.46
CA SER A 66 -16.17 27.97 -21.17
C SER A 66 -16.65 26.98 -20.09
N LEU A 67 -17.51 26.02 -20.47
CA LEU A 67 -18.02 25.01 -19.53
C LEU A 67 -16.92 24.02 -19.12
N LEU A 68 -16.03 23.66 -20.05
CA LEU A 68 -14.84 22.85 -19.78
C LEU A 68 -13.87 23.56 -18.84
N TRP A 69 -13.63 24.85 -19.06
CA TRP A 69 -12.80 25.66 -18.17
C TRP A 69 -13.36 25.70 -16.75
N LEU A 70 -14.68 25.90 -16.60
CA LEU A 70 -15.35 25.85 -15.29
C LEU A 70 -15.23 24.48 -14.62
N PHE A 71 -15.21 23.39 -15.39
CA PHE A 71 -15.02 22.03 -14.87
C PHE A 71 -13.58 21.76 -14.42
N GLU A 72 -12.59 22.27 -15.14
CA GLU A 72 -11.16 21.99 -14.90
C GLU A 72 -10.53 22.86 -13.78
N GLU A 73 -10.97 24.11 -13.60
CA GLU A 73 -10.26 25.08 -12.72
C GLU A 73 -10.87 25.28 -11.31
N GLN A 74 -12.12 24.86 -11.08
CA GLN A 74 -12.86 25.18 -9.85
C GLN A 74 -12.62 24.22 -8.69
N HIS A 75 -12.39 24.77 -7.49
CA HIS A 75 -12.11 24.02 -6.24
C HIS A 75 -13.36 23.64 -5.42
N SER A 76 -14.55 24.12 -5.81
CA SER A 76 -15.80 23.80 -5.12
C SER A 76 -16.58 22.70 -5.86
N VAL A 77 -16.87 21.61 -5.14
CA VAL A 77 -17.61 20.44 -5.66
C VAL A 77 -19.00 20.84 -6.19
N VAL A 78 -19.61 21.90 -5.66
CA VAL A 78 -20.97 22.34 -6.05
C VAL A 78 -20.97 22.99 -7.43
N THR A 79 -20.08 23.97 -7.67
CA THR A 79 -19.99 24.66 -8.96
C THR A 79 -19.47 23.75 -10.05
N GLN A 80 -18.61 22.78 -9.71
CA GLN A 80 -18.16 21.76 -10.65
C GLN A 80 -19.31 20.90 -11.16
N ILE A 81 -20.25 20.50 -10.30
CA ILE A 81 -21.38 19.65 -10.70
C ILE A 81 -22.40 20.41 -11.55
N ASP A 82 -22.67 21.67 -11.23
CA ASP A 82 -23.55 22.50 -12.06
C ASP A 82 -22.96 22.71 -13.45
N ALA A 83 -21.65 22.96 -13.56
CA ALA A 83 -20.95 23.05 -14.84
C ALA A 83 -20.99 21.73 -15.62
N VAL A 84 -20.75 20.59 -14.96
CA VAL A 84 -20.81 19.27 -15.60
C VAL A 84 -22.21 18.97 -16.12
N ASN A 85 -23.26 19.26 -15.34
CA ASN A 85 -24.64 19.01 -15.77
C ASN A 85 -25.03 19.86 -16.98
N GLN A 86 -24.59 21.12 -17.03
CA GLN A 86 -24.78 21.97 -18.21
C GLN A 86 -24.00 21.45 -19.42
N LEU A 87 -22.76 21.01 -19.21
CA LEU A 87 -21.91 20.48 -20.27
C LEU A 87 -22.48 19.19 -20.85
N VAL A 88 -22.96 18.27 -20.00
CA VAL A 88 -23.58 17.01 -20.43
C VAL A 88 -24.88 17.24 -21.17
N ALA A 89 -25.71 18.19 -20.70
CA ALA A 89 -26.92 18.59 -21.43
C ALA A 89 -26.57 19.14 -22.83
N TYR A 90 -25.54 20.01 -22.90
CA TYR A 90 -25.06 20.55 -24.17
C TYR A 90 -24.51 19.45 -25.10
N LEU A 91 -23.69 18.54 -24.58
CA LEU A 91 -23.15 17.40 -25.36
C LEU A 91 -24.27 16.47 -25.85
N TYR A 92 -25.34 16.29 -25.08
CA TYR A 92 -26.51 15.53 -25.51
C TYR A 92 -27.29 16.24 -26.61
N GLU A 93 -27.49 17.56 -26.52
CA GLU A 93 -28.10 18.38 -27.58
C GLU A 93 -27.31 18.30 -28.90
N GLU A 94 -25.98 18.34 -28.80
CA GLU A 94 -25.05 18.18 -29.92
C GLU A 94 -24.89 16.71 -30.38
N LYS A 95 -25.64 15.77 -29.80
CA LYS A 95 -25.58 14.31 -30.09
C LYS A 95 -24.21 13.68 -29.88
N ALA A 96 -23.35 14.30 -29.07
CA ALA A 96 -22.07 13.75 -28.66
C ALA A 96 -22.19 12.76 -27.49
N LEU A 97 -23.33 12.73 -26.82
CA LEU A 97 -23.70 11.72 -25.83
C LEU A 97 -25.06 11.10 -26.20
N GLU A 98 -25.18 9.78 -26.06
CA GLU A 98 -26.44 9.07 -26.31
C GLU A 98 -27.48 9.29 -25.22
N THR A 99 -27.04 9.61 -24.00
CA THR A 99 -27.91 9.77 -22.84
C THR A 99 -27.54 11.06 -22.10
N SER A 100 -28.56 11.83 -21.73
CA SER A 100 -28.38 12.97 -20.84
C SER A 100 -28.28 12.47 -19.39
N TYR A 101 -27.13 12.71 -18.77
CA TYR A 101 -26.91 12.37 -17.37
C TYR A 101 -27.14 13.58 -16.47
N ARG A 102 -27.66 13.34 -15.26
CA ARG A 102 -27.73 14.36 -14.21
C ARG A 102 -27.00 13.89 -12.98
N PHE A 103 -25.92 14.58 -12.64
CA PHE A 103 -25.02 14.25 -11.56
C PHE A 103 -25.32 15.04 -10.29
N THR A 104 -24.99 14.45 -9.15
CA THR A 104 -25.17 15.00 -7.80
C THR A 104 -23.85 15.04 -7.03
N LYS A 105 -23.83 15.72 -5.87
CA LYS A 105 -22.64 15.82 -5.00
C LYS A 105 -22.08 14.50 -4.50
N GLN A 106 -22.86 13.43 -4.62
CA GLN A 106 -22.48 12.07 -4.22
C GLN A 106 -21.88 11.26 -5.37
N THR A 107 -21.87 11.81 -6.60
CA THR A 107 -21.33 11.11 -7.77
C THR A 107 -19.81 11.03 -7.68
N PRO A 108 -19.19 9.86 -7.89
CA PRO A 108 -17.73 9.73 -7.93
C PRO A 108 -17.11 10.62 -9.02
N VAL A 109 -15.97 11.24 -8.70
CA VAL A 109 -15.27 12.14 -9.62
C VAL A 109 -14.88 11.43 -10.92
N ASP A 110 -14.48 10.16 -10.86
CA ASP A 110 -14.13 9.38 -12.05
C ASP A 110 -15.35 9.17 -12.97
N SER A 111 -16.57 9.02 -12.42
CA SER A 111 -17.79 8.95 -13.22
C SER A 111 -18.09 10.26 -13.96
N LEU A 112 -17.83 11.41 -13.31
CA LEU A 112 -17.95 12.72 -13.93
C LEU A 112 -16.93 12.87 -15.07
N LYS A 113 -15.64 12.63 -14.78
CA LYS A 113 -14.54 12.76 -15.74
C LYS A 113 -14.68 11.82 -16.93
N ARG A 114 -15.05 10.55 -16.70
CA ARG A 114 -15.32 9.57 -17.77
C ARG A 114 -16.37 10.09 -18.75
N THR A 115 -17.47 10.62 -18.23
CA THR A 115 -18.60 11.08 -19.06
C THR A 115 -18.26 12.36 -19.80
N VAL A 116 -17.66 13.34 -19.11
CA VAL A 116 -17.29 14.63 -19.69
C VAL A 116 -16.20 14.47 -20.73
N TYR A 117 -15.05 13.91 -20.37
CA TYR A 117 -13.93 13.82 -21.29
C TYR A 117 -14.22 12.89 -22.48
N GLY A 118 -14.92 11.78 -22.25
CA GLY A 118 -15.36 10.89 -23.34
C GLY A 118 -16.32 11.60 -24.31
N GLY A 119 -17.36 12.27 -23.81
CA GLY A 119 -18.30 13.00 -24.65
C GLY A 119 -17.66 14.19 -25.38
N VAL A 120 -16.77 14.92 -24.72
CA VAL A 120 -16.03 16.04 -25.33
C VAL A 120 -15.06 15.53 -26.40
N ALA A 121 -14.36 14.42 -26.17
CA ALA A 121 -13.51 13.80 -27.17
C ALA A 121 -14.32 13.44 -28.42
N PHE A 122 -15.51 12.85 -28.25
CA PHE A 122 -16.42 12.54 -29.35
C PHE A 122 -16.93 13.80 -30.06
N TYR A 123 -17.29 14.86 -29.32
CA TYR A 123 -17.72 16.15 -29.88
C TYR A 123 -16.66 16.75 -30.82
N TYR A 124 -15.39 16.82 -30.38
CA TYR A 124 -14.32 17.32 -31.25
C TYR A 124 -13.98 16.38 -32.39
N TYR A 125 -14.17 15.06 -32.21
CA TYR A 125 -14.01 14.09 -33.29
C TYR A 125 -15.00 14.35 -34.44
N ASP A 126 -16.28 14.55 -34.13
CA ASP A 126 -17.34 14.80 -35.13
C ASP A 126 -17.10 16.11 -35.90
N ARG A 127 -16.55 17.13 -35.24
CA ARG A 127 -16.17 18.42 -35.87
C ARG A 127 -14.80 18.40 -36.56
N ALA A 128 -14.16 17.25 -36.67
CA ALA A 128 -12.83 17.07 -37.26
C ALA A 128 -11.70 17.86 -36.57
N GLU A 129 -11.88 18.24 -35.30
CA GLU A 129 -10.87 18.88 -34.46
C GLU A 129 -9.98 17.82 -33.77
N TYR A 130 -9.27 17.02 -34.57
CA TYR A 130 -8.61 15.79 -34.14
C TYR A 130 -7.57 15.98 -33.02
N GLN A 131 -6.83 17.10 -32.99
CA GLN A 131 -5.86 17.36 -31.92
C GLN A 131 -6.54 17.56 -30.55
N ARG A 132 -7.68 18.27 -30.53
CA ARG A 132 -8.48 18.43 -29.30
C ARG A 132 -9.14 17.11 -28.91
N CYS A 133 -9.64 16.34 -29.87
CA CYS A 133 -10.12 14.97 -29.61
C CYS A 133 -9.04 14.12 -28.92
N ILE A 134 -7.82 14.08 -29.45
CA ILE A 134 -6.69 13.34 -28.86
C ILE A 134 -6.42 13.80 -27.42
N ARG A 135 -6.40 15.11 -27.15
CA ARG A 135 -6.20 15.65 -25.80
C ARG A 135 -7.25 15.10 -24.82
N TYR A 136 -8.53 15.24 -25.15
CA TYR A 136 -9.61 14.84 -24.24
C TYR A 136 -9.78 13.32 -24.16
N ALA A 137 -9.52 12.58 -25.24
CA ALA A 137 -9.49 11.12 -25.21
C ALA A 137 -8.42 10.61 -24.23
N ASN A 138 -7.22 11.20 -24.23
CA ASN A 138 -6.17 10.87 -23.25
C ASN A 138 -6.59 11.17 -21.80
N LEU A 139 -7.27 12.30 -21.56
CA LEU A 139 -7.80 12.64 -20.23
C LEU A 139 -8.90 11.68 -19.77
N ALA A 140 -9.63 11.05 -20.71
CA ALA A 140 -10.66 10.08 -20.39
C ALA A 140 -10.11 8.69 -20.02
N LEU A 141 -8.87 8.33 -20.42
CA LEU A 141 -8.34 6.97 -20.25
C LEU A 141 -8.27 6.53 -18.78
N GLU A 142 -7.68 7.35 -17.91
CA GLU A 142 -7.53 7.04 -16.48
C GLU A 142 -8.88 6.82 -15.77
N PRO A 143 -9.85 7.77 -15.81
CA PRO A 143 -11.12 7.59 -15.13
C PRO A 143 -11.93 6.43 -15.70
N VAL A 144 -11.90 6.20 -17.02
CA VAL A 144 -12.57 5.06 -17.65
C VAL A 144 -11.96 3.74 -17.16
N ASN A 145 -10.64 3.65 -17.09
CA ASN A 145 -9.94 2.46 -16.62
C ASN A 145 -10.17 2.19 -15.12
N ASN A 146 -10.23 3.23 -14.28
CA ASN A 146 -10.55 3.11 -12.85
C ASN A 146 -11.95 2.52 -12.63
N LEU A 147 -12.92 2.94 -13.44
CA LEU A 147 -14.29 2.43 -13.43
C LEU A 147 -14.43 1.04 -14.07
N LYS A 148 -13.38 0.55 -14.74
CA LYS A 148 -13.37 -0.69 -15.52
C LYS A 148 -14.46 -0.73 -16.60
N ASP A 149 -14.88 0.44 -17.09
CA ASP A 149 -15.88 0.59 -18.14
C ASP A 149 -15.21 0.34 -19.50
N THR A 150 -15.16 -0.92 -19.89
CA THR A 150 -14.36 -1.30 -21.06
C THR A 150 -15.02 -0.95 -22.38
N ALA A 151 -16.36 -0.89 -22.43
CA ALA A 151 -17.07 -0.46 -23.62
C ALA A 151 -16.70 0.99 -23.97
N VAL A 152 -16.68 1.88 -22.98
CA VAL A 152 -16.22 3.26 -23.20
C VAL A 152 -14.72 3.35 -23.43
N LEU A 153 -13.93 2.47 -22.80
CA LEU A 153 -12.49 2.44 -23.05
C LEU A 153 -12.20 2.14 -24.54
N VAL A 154 -12.85 1.11 -25.10
CA VAL A 154 -12.74 0.76 -26.52
C VAL A 154 -13.20 1.93 -27.40
N ALA A 155 -14.36 2.52 -27.10
CA ALA A 155 -14.87 3.66 -27.88
C ALA A 155 -13.92 4.87 -27.87
N VAL A 156 -13.34 5.21 -26.71
CA VAL A 156 -12.36 6.30 -26.57
C VAL A 156 -11.06 5.99 -27.30
N LEU A 157 -10.55 4.75 -27.19
CA LEU A 157 -9.36 4.31 -27.92
C LEU A 157 -9.58 4.36 -29.43
N ASP A 158 -10.77 3.99 -29.91
CA ASP A 158 -11.10 3.98 -31.33
C ASP A 158 -11.17 5.40 -31.93
N ILE A 159 -11.86 6.35 -31.29
CA ILE A 159 -11.88 7.75 -31.76
C ILE A 159 -10.49 8.40 -31.69
N MET A 160 -9.68 8.01 -30.71
CA MET A 160 -8.30 8.47 -30.56
C MET A 160 -7.43 7.91 -31.68
N ALA A 161 -7.55 6.61 -31.99
CA ALA A 161 -6.84 5.97 -33.09
C ALA A 161 -7.20 6.60 -34.44
N VAL A 162 -8.50 6.82 -34.72
CA VAL A 162 -8.92 7.50 -35.95
C VAL A 162 -8.38 8.93 -36.00
N SER A 163 -8.37 9.65 -34.88
CA SER A 163 -7.77 10.98 -34.81
C SER A 163 -6.27 10.95 -35.11
N TYR A 164 -5.53 9.96 -34.59
CA TYR A 164 -4.12 9.75 -34.93
C TYR A 164 -3.90 9.45 -36.42
N ILE A 165 -4.78 8.65 -37.04
CA ILE A 165 -4.73 8.41 -38.50
C ILE A 165 -4.89 9.74 -39.25
N ARG A 166 -5.85 10.58 -38.85
CA ARG A 166 -6.14 11.88 -39.51
C ARG A 166 -5.06 12.94 -39.29
N THR A 167 -4.25 12.81 -38.25
CA THR A 167 -3.10 13.69 -37.99
C THR A 167 -1.78 13.14 -38.52
N GLY A 168 -1.76 11.93 -39.10
CA GLY A 168 -0.54 11.32 -39.65
C GLY A 168 0.34 10.66 -38.60
N LEU A 169 -0.17 10.47 -37.38
CA LEU A 169 0.47 9.79 -36.26
C LEU A 169 0.28 8.27 -36.36
N TYR A 170 0.73 7.67 -37.47
CA TYR A 170 0.42 6.28 -37.81
C TYR A 170 0.93 5.25 -36.79
N ASP A 171 2.11 5.46 -36.19
CA ASP A 171 2.65 4.54 -35.18
C ASP A 171 1.79 4.56 -33.90
N LYS A 172 1.36 5.75 -33.45
CA LYS A 172 0.45 5.88 -32.30
C LYS A 172 -0.92 5.31 -32.61
N ALA A 173 -1.43 5.52 -33.82
CA ALA A 173 -2.68 4.91 -34.28
C ALA A 173 -2.59 3.38 -34.23
N HIS A 174 -1.50 2.80 -34.74
CA HIS A 174 -1.29 1.35 -34.71
C HIS A 174 -1.27 0.80 -33.28
N GLN A 175 -0.46 1.39 -32.40
CA GLN A 175 -0.37 0.97 -30.98
C GLN A 175 -1.73 1.08 -30.27
N THR A 176 -2.47 2.16 -30.52
CA THR A 176 -3.80 2.38 -29.93
C THR A 176 -4.81 1.34 -30.42
N LEU A 177 -4.77 1.00 -31.72
CA LEU A 177 -5.64 -0.04 -32.29
C LEU A 177 -5.29 -1.44 -31.77
N GLU A 178 -4.01 -1.76 -31.58
CA GLU A 178 -3.60 -3.03 -30.96
C GLU A 178 -4.10 -3.15 -29.52
N GLN A 179 -4.04 -2.06 -28.75
CA GLN A 179 -4.61 -2.02 -27.40
C GLN A 179 -6.13 -2.20 -27.41
N SER A 180 -6.84 -1.50 -28.31
CA SER A 180 -8.28 -1.62 -28.48
C SER A 180 -8.69 -3.05 -28.88
N LEU A 181 -7.96 -3.67 -29.83
CA LEU A 181 -8.18 -5.04 -30.28
C LEU A 181 -8.02 -6.03 -29.12
N MET A 182 -6.92 -5.92 -28.36
CA MET A 182 -6.67 -6.80 -27.22
C MET A 182 -7.78 -6.73 -26.17
N LEU A 183 -8.33 -5.54 -25.93
CA LEU A 183 -9.45 -5.36 -25.00
C LEU A 183 -10.72 -6.00 -25.55
N ALA A 184 -11.06 -5.76 -26.82
CA ALA A 184 -12.23 -6.35 -27.45
C ALA A 184 -12.17 -7.89 -27.50
N GLU A 185 -11.01 -8.46 -27.81
CA GLU A 185 -10.78 -9.92 -27.80
C GLU A 185 -10.95 -10.52 -26.41
N ARG A 186 -10.40 -9.88 -25.37
CA ARG A 186 -10.55 -10.35 -23.98
C ARG A 186 -12.01 -10.40 -23.52
N GLN A 187 -12.86 -9.59 -24.13
CA GLN A 187 -14.29 -9.50 -23.78
C GLN A 187 -15.18 -10.33 -24.68
N ASN A 188 -14.61 -10.95 -25.72
CA ASN A 188 -15.38 -11.56 -26.81
C ASN A 188 -16.39 -10.55 -27.42
N ASP A 189 -15.99 -9.28 -27.50
CA ASP A 189 -16.77 -8.22 -28.13
C ASP A 189 -16.49 -8.23 -29.64
N ASP A 190 -17.26 -9.05 -30.36
CA ASP A 190 -17.14 -9.15 -31.81
C ASP A 190 -17.45 -7.83 -32.52
N ALA A 191 -18.38 -7.03 -32.00
CA ALA A 191 -18.71 -5.72 -32.59
C ALA A 191 -17.50 -4.76 -32.49
N GLY A 192 -16.90 -4.66 -31.31
CA GLY A 192 -15.67 -3.91 -31.05
C GLY A 192 -14.50 -4.38 -31.92
N GLN A 193 -14.26 -5.70 -31.98
CA GLN A 193 -13.21 -6.26 -32.87
C GLN A 193 -13.44 -5.84 -34.33
N GLY A 194 -14.67 -5.89 -34.81
CA GLY A 194 -15.03 -5.45 -36.16
C GLY A 194 -14.74 -3.98 -36.42
N ILE A 195 -14.97 -3.10 -35.43
CA ILE A 195 -14.65 -1.66 -35.52
C ILE A 195 -13.13 -1.48 -35.60
N VAL A 196 -12.38 -2.15 -34.72
CA VAL A 196 -10.92 -2.05 -34.68
C VAL A 196 -10.29 -2.51 -36.00
N TYR A 197 -10.72 -3.66 -36.55
CA TYR A 197 -10.24 -4.12 -37.86
C TYR A 197 -10.59 -3.14 -38.99
N SER A 198 -11.78 -2.53 -38.96
CA SER A 198 -12.15 -1.48 -39.92
C SER A 198 -11.24 -0.25 -39.82
N ASN A 199 -10.89 0.17 -38.60
CA ASN A 199 -9.97 1.28 -38.35
C ASN A 199 -8.53 0.94 -38.75
N MET A 200 -8.06 -0.30 -38.54
CA MET A 200 -6.78 -0.78 -39.07
C MET A 200 -6.78 -0.79 -40.61
N GLY A 201 -7.89 -1.17 -41.23
CA GLY A 201 -8.08 -1.04 -42.68
C GLY A 201 -7.93 0.40 -43.18
N ALA A 202 -8.51 1.36 -42.45
CA ALA A 202 -8.36 2.78 -42.74
C ALA A 202 -6.91 3.26 -42.55
N LEU A 203 -6.24 2.87 -41.46
CA LEU A 203 -4.83 3.17 -41.20
C LEU A 203 -3.95 2.72 -42.36
N TYR A 204 -4.07 1.44 -42.77
CA TYR A 204 -3.27 0.90 -43.86
C TYR A 204 -3.59 1.54 -45.22
N THR A 205 -4.83 1.98 -45.45
CA THR A 205 -5.18 2.79 -46.63
C THR A 205 -4.41 4.11 -46.64
N HIS A 206 -4.35 4.83 -45.51
CA HIS A 206 -3.60 6.09 -45.41
C HIS A 206 -2.09 5.88 -45.56
N MET A 207 -1.57 4.75 -45.10
CA MET A 207 -0.17 4.35 -45.30
C MET A 207 0.12 3.83 -46.73
N LYS A 208 -0.88 3.79 -47.63
CA LYS A 208 -0.78 3.20 -48.98
C LYS A 208 -0.33 1.73 -48.98
N LYS A 209 -0.70 0.98 -47.93
CA LYS A 209 -0.46 -0.47 -47.79
C LYS A 209 -1.73 -1.25 -48.15
N ASP A 210 -2.08 -1.23 -49.43
CA ASP A 210 -3.39 -1.73 -49.91
C ASP A 210 -3.64 -3.20 -49.57
N SER A 211 -2.64 -4.08 -49.69
CA SER A 211 -2.80 -5.51 -49.37
C SER A 211 -3.19 -5.74 -47.90
N LEU A 212 -2.57 -5.02 -46.97
CA LEU A 212 -2.91 -5.11 -45.54
C LEU A 212 -4.28 -4.50 -45.26
N SER A 213 -4.60 -3.39 -45.91
CA SER A 213 -5.92 -2.75 -45.80
C SER A 213 -7.06 -3.71 -46.20
N ILE A 214 -6.91 -4.38 -47.34
CA ILE A 214 -7.86 -5.38 -47.84
C ILE A 214 -8.08 -6.49 -46.81
N VAL A 215 -6.99 -7.06 -46.27
CA VAL A 215 -7.08 -8.13 -45.26
C VAL A 215 -7.85 -7.66 -44.03
N MET A 216 -7.60 -6.45 -43.53
CA MET A 216 -8.29 -5.92 -42.35
C MET A 216 -9.77 -5.65 -42.62
N TYR A 217 -10.12 -5.07 -43.78
CA TYR A 217 -11.52 -4.89 -44.15
C TYR A 217 -12.26 -6.21 -44.36
N LEU A 218 -11.62 -7.24 -44.92
CA LEU A 218 -12.21 -8.58 -45.03
C LEU A 218 -12.49 -9.21 -43.66
N LYS A 219 -11.57 -9.09 -42.71
CA LYS A 219 -11.82 -9.50 -41.31
C LYS A 219 -13.02 -8.76 -40.72
N ALA A 220 -13.07 -7.44 -40.87
CA ALA A 220 -14.18 -6.62 -40.38
C ALA A 220 -15.52 -6.98 -41.06
N ILE A 221 -15.52 -7.31 -42.36
CA ILE A 221 -16.71 -7.75 -43.10
C ILE A 221 -17.21 -9.10 -42.57
N ASN A 222 -16.31 -10.07 -42.37
CA ASN A 222 -16.69 -11.39 -41.86
C ASN A 222 -17.32 -11.30 -40.47
N ILE A 223 -16.77 -10.46 -39.60
CA ILE A 223 -17.34 -10.18 -38.29
C ILE A 223 -18.73 -9.53 -38.42
N ALA A 224 -18.87 -8.47 -39.24
CA ALA A 224 -20.17 -7.81 -39.44
C ALA A 224 -21.25 -8.78 -39.96
N ARG A 225 -20.88 -9.71 -40.85
CA ARG A 225 -21.77 -10.77 -41.32
C ARG A 225 -22.17 -11.73 -40.19
N GLY A 226 -21.20 -12.14 -39.37
CA GLY A 226 -21.42 -13.04 -38.24
C GLY A 226 -22.36 -12.47 -37.17
N ILE A 227 -22.22 -11.19 -36.84
CA ILE A 227 -23.10 -10.51 -35.87
C ILE A 227 -24.36 -9.90 -36.49
N HIS A 228 -24.56 -10.07 -37.80
CA HIS A 228 -25.68 -9.51 -38.56
C HIS A 228 -25.82 -7.98 -38.51
N ASP A 229 -24.72 -7.24 -38.33
CA ASP A 229 -24.70 -5.78 -38.38
C ASP A 229 -24.68 -5.29 -39.83
N LYS A 230 -25.88 -5.03 -40.37
CA LYS A 230 -26.08 -4.58 -41.75
C LYS A 230 -25.47 -3.21 -42.03
N SER A 231 -25.49 -2.30 -41.05
CA SER A 231 -24.99 -0.93 -41.21
C SER A 231 -23.47 -0.93 -41.30
N ALA A 232 -22.79 -1.59 -40.37
CA ALA A 232 -21.34 -1.73 -40.41
C ALA A 232 -20.88 -2.52 -41.66
N LEU A 233 -21.62 -3.56 -42.05
CA LEU A 233 -21.35 -4.34 -43.25
C LEU A 233 -21.35 -3.46 -44.51
N ALA A 234 -22.39 -2.64 -44.72
CA ALA A 234 -22.49 -1.77 -45.89
C ALA A 234 -21.33 -0.76 -45.98
N ILE A 235 -20.93 -0.19 -44.84
CA ILE A 235 -19.78 0.74 -44.75
C ILE A 235 -18.48 0.02 -45.13
N ARG A 236 -18.22 -1.16 -44.56
CA ARG A 236 -16.97 -1.91 -44.75
C ARG A 236 -16.85 -2.45 -46.19
N LEU A 237 -17.94 -2.97 -46.75
CA LEU A 237 -18.01 -3.38 -48.17
C LEU A 237 -17.68 -2.22 -49.11
N SER A 238 -18.26 -1.05 -48.85
CA SER A 238 -17.99 0.14 -49.66
C SER A 238 -16.53 0.59 -49.56
N LYS A 239 -15.92 0.54 -48.38
CA LYS A 239 -14.51 0.88 -48.22
C LYS A 239 -13.60 -0.08 -48.98
N LEU A 240 -13.91 -1.38 -48.96
CA LEU A 240 -13.19 -2.36 -49.77
C LEU A 240 -13.39 -2.13 -51.27
N GLY A 241 -14.61 -1.80 -51.71
CA GLY A 241 -14.89 -1.45 -53.10
C GLY A 241 -14.12 -0.22 -53.58
N GLU A 242 -14.04 0.84 -52.76
CA GLU A 242 -13.24 2.04 -53.06
C GLU A 242 -11.76 1.69 -53.29
N ILE A 243 -11.21 0.76 -52.51
CA ILE A 243 -9.83 0.27 -52.68
C ILE A 243 -9.67 -0.46 -54.00
N TYR A 244 -10.60 -1.35 -54.37
CA TYR A 244 -10.53 -2.08 -55.65
C TYR A 244 -10.63 -1.16 -56.86
N VAL A 245 -11.51 -0.14 -56.85
CA VAL A 245 -11.56 0.87 -57.91
C VAL A 245 -10.22 1.59 -58.04
N ARG A 246 -9.62 2.02 -56.92
CA ARG A 246 -8.30 2.68 -56.92
C ARG A 246 -7.19 1.79 -57.48
N LEU A 247 -7.28 0.48 -57.27
CA LEU A 247 -6.34 -0.50 -57.82
C LEU A 247 -6.61 -0.86 -59.30
N GLY A 248 -7.58 -0.21 -59.94
CA GLY A 248 -7.95 -0.49 -61.34
C GLY A 248 -8.69 -1.82 -61.51
N LYS A 249 -9.41 -2.28 -60.47
CA LYS A 249 -10.22 -3.52 -60.47
C LYS A 249 -11.71 -3.22 -60.21
N PRO A 250 -12.38 -2.44 -61.06
CA PRO A 250 -13.77 -2.07 -60.85
C PRO A 250 -14.74 -3.27 -60.89
N GLU A 251 -14.39 -4.36 -61.56
CA GLU A 251 -15.17 -5.60 -61.61
C GLU A 251 -15.30 -6.26 -60.23
N ASP A 252 -14.22 -6.24 -59.44
CA ASP A 252 -14.20 -6.77 -58.08
C ASP A 252 -14.96 -5.85 -57.10
N ALA A 253 -14.99 -4.55 -57.37
CA ALA A 253 -15.69 -3.55 -56.55
C ALA A 253 -17.22 -3.60 -56.72
N LEU A 254 -17.68 -3.94 -57.93
CA LEU A 254 -19.09 -3.93 -58.33
C LEU A 254 -20.03 -4.76 -57.44
N PRO A 255 -19.74 -6.04 -57.13
CA PRO A 255 -20.58 -6.82 -56.23
C PRO A 255 -20.62 -6.24 -54.81
N LEU A 256 -19.50 -5.68 -54.33
CA LEU A 256 -19.42 -5.07 -52.99
C LEU A 256 -20.29 -3.82 -52.89
N PHE A 257 -20.25 -2.95 -53.90
CA PHE A 257 -21.10 -1.76 -53.94
C PHE A 257 -22.58 -2.09 -54.09
N LYS A 258 -22.93 -3.11 -54.88
CA LYS A 258 -24.32 -3.58 -55.01
C LYS A 258 -24.86 -4.14 -53.69
N GLU A 259 -24.09 -4.99 -53.02
CA GLU A 259 -24.46 -5.52 -51.70
C GLU A 259 -24.61 -4.38 -50.67
N ALA A 260 -23.66 -3.44 -50.63
CA ALA A 260 -23.75 -2.28 -49.74
C ALA A 260 -24.98 -1.39 -50.02
N LEU A 261 -25.28 -1.13 -51.30
CA LEU A 261 -26.45 -0.36 -51.70
C LEU A 261 -27.75 -1.05 -51.30
N GLU A 262 -27.87 -2.36 -51.52
CA GLU A 262 -29.04 -3.15 -51.11
C GLU A 262 -29.27 -3.11 -49.59
N LEU A 263 -28.19 -3.22 -48.81
CA LEU A 263 -28.24 -3.12 -47.35
C LEU A 263 -28.72 -1.74 -46.90
N ASP A 264 -28.10 -0.66 -47.39
CA ASP A 264 -28.48 0.71 -47.03
C ASP A 264 -29.91 1.06 -47.53
N THR A 265 -30.35 0.50 -48.65
CA THR A 265 -31.73 0.63 -49.15
C THR A 265 -32.74 0.00 -48.21
N ARG A 266 -32.44 -1.20 -47.67
CA ARG A 266 -33.30 -1.87 -46.69
C ARG A 266 -33.33 -1.15 -45.35
N ILE A 267 -32.23 -0.50 -44.95
CA ILE A 267 -32.14 0.31 -43.73
C ILE A 267 -32.91 1.63 -43.91
N GLY A 268 -33.03 2.14 -45.14
CA GLY A 268 -33.75 3.36 -45.47
C GLY A 268 -32.93 4.64 -45.28
N ASN A 269 -31.59 4.52 -45.20
CA ASN A 269 -30.74 5.67 -44.98
C ASN A 269 -30.40 6.41 -46.28
N LYS A 270 -31.22 7.40 -46.64
CA LYS A 270 -31.14 8.12 -47.92
C LYS A 270 -29.76 8.74 -48.20
N ASP A 271 -29.06 9.24 -47.18
CA ASP A 271 -27.74 9.84 -47.38
C ASP A 271 -26.69 8.79 -47.79
N LYS A 272 -26.69 7.62 -47.15
CA LYS A 272 -25.79 6.50 -47.48
C LYS A 272 -26.13 5.89 -48.81
N ILE A 273 -27.42 5.74 -49.14
CA ILE A 273 -27.88 5.26 -50.44
C ILE A 273 -27.25 6.11 -51.56
N ALA A 274 -27.32 7.44 -51.45
CA ALA A 274 -26.70 8.35 -52.43
C ALA A 274 -25.18 8.18 -52.52
N ILE A 275 -24.49 8.00 -51.38
CA ILE A 275 -23.05 7.70 -51.39
C ILE A 275 -22.77 6.36 -52.10
N ARG A 276 -23.58 5.32 -51.88
CA ARG A 276 -23.42 4.01 -52.53
C ARG A 276 -23.69 4.08 -54.03
N GLN A 277 -24.68 4.87 -54.44
CA GLN A 277 -24.96 5.14 -55.86
C GLN A 277 -23.77 5.82 -56.52
N SER A 278 -23.17 6.85 -55.91
CA SER A 278 -21.95 7.49 -56.45
C SER A 278 -20.76 6.52 -56.52
N ASN A 279 -20.57 5.66 -55.52
CA ASN A 279 -19.50 4.65 -55.54
C ASN A 279 -19.70 3.61 -56.67
N LEU A 280 -20.93 3.12 -56.84
CA LEU A 280 -21.28 2.20 -57.92
C LEU A 280 -21.15 2.87 -59.29
N ALA A 281 -21.56 4.14 -59.40
CA ALA A 281 -21.39 4.94 -60.60
C ALA A 281 -19.91 5.11 -60.97
N SER A 282 -19.04 5.34 -59.99
CA SER A 282 -17.59 5.41 -60.21
C SER A 282 -17.04 4.09 -60.76
N ALA A 283 -17.47 2.93 -60.23
CA ALA A 283 -17.06 1.64 -60.78
C ALA A 283 -17.52 1.46 -62.24
N TYR A 284 -18.78 1.79 -62.56
CA TYR A 284 -19.26 1.74 -63.95
C TYR A 284 -18.51 2.71 -64.87
N ALA A 285 -18.17 3.91 -64.39
CA ALA A 285 -17.40 4.88 -65.15
C ALA A 285 -15.99 4.40 -65.48
N GLU A 286 -15.31 3.69 -64.57
CA GLU A 286 -14.01 3.07 -64.84
C GLU A 286 -14.10 1.89 -65.81
N MET A 287 -15.26 1.24 -65.90
CA MET A 287 -15.54 0.19 -66.90
C MET A 287 -16.06 0.74 -68.25
N ASN A 288 -16.03 2.06 -68.46
CA ASN A 288 -16.60 2.73 -69.63
C ASN A 288 -18.12 2.53 -69.83
N ARG A 289 -18.84 2.12 -68.79
CA ARG A 289 -20.31 1.94 -68.78
C ARG A 289 -20.99 3.25 -68.40
N TYR A 290 -20.82 4.26 -69.26
CA TYR A 290 -21.10 5.64 -68.90
C TYR A 290 -22.56 5.97 -68.65
N ASP A 291 -23.51 5.36 -69.36
CA ASP A 291 -24.94 5.66 -69.18
C ASP A 291 -25.47 5.13 -67.85
N GLU A 292 -24.95 3.99 -67.38
CA GLU A 292 -25.28 3.44 -66.06
C GLU A 292 -24.68 4.28 -64.94
N ALA A 293 -23.44 4.76 -65.13
CA ALA A 293 -22.80 5.68 -64.19
C ALA A 293 -23.57 7.01 -64.10
N GLU A 294 -23.96 7.57 -65.25
CA GLU A 294 -24.70 8.83 -65.34
C GLU A 294 -26.03 8.76 -64.61
N LYS A 295 -26.81 7.69 -64.83
CA LYS A 295 -28.08 7.49 -64.14
C LYS A 295 -27.90 7.53 -62.61
N LEU A 296 -26.93 6.77 -62.10
CA LEU A 296 -26.67 6.68 -60.66
C LEU A 296 -26.15 7.99 -60.07
N TYR A 297 -25.28 8.72 -60.78
CA TYR A 297 -24.84 10.04 -60.32
C TYR A 297 -26.00 11.04 -60.28
N LEU A 298 -26.92 11.01 -61.24
CA LEU A 298 -28.10 11.88 -61.23
C LEU A 298 -29.02 11.59 -60.03
N GLU A 299 -29.27 10.31 -59.73
CA GLU A 299 -30.03 9.89 -58.54
C GLU A 299 -29.36 10.36 -57.23
N ALA A 300 -28.03 10.24 -57.14
CA ALA A 300 -27.27 10.71 -55.98
C ALA A 300 -27.30 12.25 -55.84
N ILE A 301 -27.14 12.98 -56.94
CA ILE A 301 -27.22 14.46 -56.99
C ILE A 301 -28.60 14.94 -56.52
N GLU A 302 -29.68 14.34 -57.03
CA GLU A 302 -31.04 14.68 -56.63
C GLU A 302 -31.26 14.44 -55.13
N THR A 303 -30.78 13.31 -54.62
CA THR A 303 -30.86 12.97 -53.20
C THR A 303 -30.08 13.97 -52.34
N PHE A 304 -28.81 14.24 -52.64
CA PHE A 304 -28.02 15.21 -51.87
C PHE A 304 -28.56 16.63 -51.94
N ARG A 305 -29.16 17.03 -53.07
CA ARG A 305 -29.85 18.31 -53.20
C ARG A 305 -31.08 18.38 -52.30
N SER A 306 -31.93 17.34 -52.28
CA SER A 306 -33.12 17.30 -51.42
C SER A 306 -32.80 17.28 -49.93
N LEU A 307 -31.62 16.77 -49.55
CA LEU A 307 -31.13 16.72 -48.17
C LEU A 307 -30.29 17.95 -47.78
N ASP A 308 -30.14 18.93 -48.66
CA ASP A 308 -29.27 20.11 -48.49
C ASP A 308 -27.82 19.77 -48.07
N LYS A 309 -27.28 18.67 -48.61
CA LYS A 309 -25.91 18.19 -48.33
C LYS A 309 -24.91 18.84 -49.29
N LYS A 310 -24.69 20.16 -49.16
CA LYS A 310 -23.84 20.97 -50.05
C LYS A 310 -22.49 20.31 -50.39
N SER A 311 -21.75 19.82 -49.40
CA SER A 311 -20.44 19.19 -49.66
C SER A 311 -20.52 17.90 -50.48
N SER A 312 -21.52 17.06 -50.23
CA SER A 312 -21.73 15.82 -50.99
C SER A 312 -22.25 16.11 -52.40
N LEU A 313 -23.07 17.16 -52.54
CA LEU A 313 -23.56 17.68 -53.81
C LEU A 313 -22.41 18.18 -54.69
N ALA A 314 -21.48 18.98 -54.13
CA ALA A 314 -20.30 19.47 -54.84
C ALA A 314 -19.41 18.32 -55.37
N ILE A 315 -19.18 17.30 -54.55
CA ILE A 315 -18.40 16.11 -54.95
C ILE A 315 -19.12 15.34 -56.06
N SER A 316 -20.44 15.18 -55.96
CA SER A 316 -21.22 14.46 -56.97
C SER A 316 -21.26 15.21 -58.31
N TYR A 317 -21.35 16.54 -58.29
CA TYR A 317 -21.19 17.35 -59.50
C TYR A 317 -19.78 17.25 -60.09
N LEU A 318 -18.73 17.24 -59.27
CA LEU A 318 -17.37 17.04 -59.75
C LEU A 318 -17.23 15.67 -60.44
N GLN A 319 -17.75 14.60 -59.82
CA GLN A 319 -17.75 13.24 -60.39
C GLN A 319 -18.55 13.17 -61.70
N MET A 320 -19.71 13.83 -61.75
CA MET A 320 -20.51 13.94 -62.97
C MET A 320 -19.77 14.73 -64.07
N GLY A 321 -19.10 15.84 -63.74
CA GLY A 321 -18.27 16.59 -64.68
C GLY A 321 -17.12 15.73 -65.25
N GLN A 322 -16.47 14.93 -64.41
CA GLN A 322 -15.45 13.95 -64.84
C GLN A 322 -16.03 12.88 -65.77
N LEU A 323 -17.22 12.36 -65.46
CA LEU A 323 -17.90 11.39 -66.31
C LEU A 323 -18.22 11.99 -67.69
N GLN A 324 -18.82 13.18 -67.73
CA GLN A 324 -19.17 13.84 -69.00
C GLN A 324 -17.94 14.19 -69.82
N HIS A 325 -16.84 14.52 -69.16
CA HIS A 325 -15.56 14.73 -69.83
C HIS A 325 -15.02 13.42 -70.43
N LYS A 326 -15.13 12.28 -69.73
CA LYS A 326 -14.82 10.94 -70.28
C LYS A 326 -15.73 10.55 -71.46
N LYS A 327 -16.99 11.02 -71.48
CA LYS A 327 -17.93 10.89 -72.61
C LYS A 327 -17.66 11.87 -73.76
N GLU A 328 -16.63 12.71 -73.65
CA GLU A 328 -16.31 13.79 -74.61
C GLU A 328 -17.42 14.87 -74.74
N GLN A 329 -18.36 14.93 -73.80
CA GLN A 329 -19.44 15.91 -73.75
C GLN A 329 -18.98 17.19 -73.05
N LEU A 330 -18.06 17.93 -73.68
CA LEU A 330 -17.33 19.04 -73.05
C LEU A 330 -18.24 20.15 -72.49
N GLN A 331 -19.35 20.50 -73.18
CA GLN A 331 -20.29 21.51 -72.70
C GLN A 331 -20.99 21.10 -71.41
N GLN A 332 -21.38 19.82 -71.31
CA GLN A 332 -22.04 19.30 -70.13
C GLN A 332 -21.04 19.11 -68.98
N ALA A 333 -19.81 18.69 -69.28
CA ALA A 333 -18.71 18.61 -68.33
C ALA A 333 -18.41 20.00 -67.72
N GLU A 334 -18.31 21.02 -68.55
CA GLU A 334 -18.10 22.41 -68.13
C GLU A 334 -19.20 22.87 -67.16
N LYS A 335 -20.47 22.60 -67.50
CA LYS A 335 -21.61 22.95 -66.63
C LYS A 335 -21.45 22.33 -65.24
N TYR A 336 -21.22 21.02 -65.16
CA TYR A 336 -21.11 20.34 -63.86
C TYR A 336 -19.86 20.74 -63.08
N TYR A 337 -18.73 21.00 -63.76
CA TYR A 337 -17.55 21.54 -63.08
C TYR A 337 -17.80 22.93 -62.49
N LYS A 338 -18.55 23.80 -63.16
CA LYS A 338 -18.92 25.13 -62.64
C LYS A 338 -19.85 25.03 -61.43
N GLU A 339 -20.88 24.19 -61.49
CA GLU A 339 -21.77 23.93 -60.35
C GLU A 339 -21.01 23.39 -59.13
N ALA A 340 -20.06 22.48 -59.34
CA ALA A 340 -19.17 21.99 -58.29
C ALA A 340 -18.23 23.09 -57.75
N GLU A 341 -17.68 23.93 -58.64
CA GLU A 341 -16.78 25.04 -58.30
C GLU A 341 -17.50 26.09 -57.43
N ASP A 342 -18.73 26.46 -57.78
CA ASP A 342 -19.51 27.46 -57.06
C ASP A 342 -19.79 27.02 -55.62
N ILE A 343 -20.24 25.77 -55.45
CA ILE A 343 -20.47 25.21 -54.10
C ILE A 343 -19.14 25.04 -53.36
N ALA A 344 -18.06 24.61 -54.02
CA ALA A 344 -16.75 24.45 -53.39
C ALA A 344 -16.21 25.79 -52.87
N LYS A 345 -16.37 26.88 -53.62
CA LYS A 345 -16.01 28.25 -53.18
C LYS A 345 -16.88 28.74 -52.03
N GLU A 346 -18.19 28.50 -52.09
CA GLU A 346 -19.13 28.87 -51.02
C GLU A 346 -18.79 28.15 -49.70
N THR A 347 -18.46 26.85 -49.79
CA THR A 347 -18.23 25.98 -48.63
C THR A 347 -16.76 25.89 -48.20
N GLY A 348 -15.83 26.48 -48.95
CA GLY A 348 -14.39 26.44 -48.68
C GLY A 348 -13.72 25.09 -48.94
N MET A 349 -14.27 24.26 -49.84
CA MET A 349 -13.73 22.95 -50.18
C MET A 349 -12.56 23.05 -51.17
N ILE A 350 -11.37 23.41 -50.66
CA ILE A 350 -10.16 23.69 -51.46
C ILE A 350 -9.78 22.52 -52.39
N ALA A 351 -9.89 21.26 -51.93
CA ALA A 351 -9.57 20.09 -52.74
C ALA A 351 -10.55 19.90 -53.92
N THR A 352 -11.84 20.14 -53.69
CA THR A 352 -12.86 20.10 -54.75
C THR A 352 -12.63 21.25 -55.73
N GLU A 353 -12.33 22.46 -55.24
CA GLU A 353 -12.02 23.62 -56.07
C GLU A 353 -10.76 23.41 -56.95
N LEU A 354 -9.75 22.74 -56.40
CA LEU A 354 -8.56 22.35 -57.15
C LEU A 354 -8.92 21.39 -58.29
N ALA A 355 -9.72 20.36 -57.99
CA ALA A 355 -10.13 19.35 -58.96
C ALA A 355 -11.04 19.90 -60.06
N THR A 356 -11.97 20.82 -59.73
CA THR A 356 -12.80 21.50 -60.73
C THR A 356 -11.97 22.46 -61.58
N SER A 357 -11.02 23.19 -60.98
CA SER A 357 -10.08 24.05 -61.71
C SER A 357 -9.25 23.24 -62.70
N GLU A 358 -8.80 22.05 -62.33
CA GLU A 358 -8.10 21.13 -63.23
C GLU A 358 -9.01 20.63 -64.37
N GLY A 359 -10.25 20.25 -64.06
CA GLY A 359 -11.24 19.84 -65.06
C GLY A 359 -11.53 20.93 -66.09
N LEU A 360 -11.78 22.15 -65.63
CA LEU A 360 -12.05 23.32 -66.47
C LEU A 360 -10.82 23.75 -67.28
N TYR A 361 -9.63 23.68 -66.70
CA TYR A 361 -8.37 23.87 -67.45
C TYR A 361 -8.26 22.90 -68.63
N ARG A 362 -8.53 21.61 -68.42
CA ARG A 362 -8.44 20.60 -69.48
C ARG A 362 -9.42 20.89 -70.63
N ILE A 363 -10.63 21.37 -70.32
CA ILE A 363 -11.63 21.78 -71.32
C ILE A 363 -11.16 23.02 -72.10
N TYR A 364 -10.69 24.06 -71.40
CA TYR A 364 -10.36 25.33 -72.03
C TYR A 364 -8.99 25.38 -72.68
N LYS A 365 -8.06 24.46 -72.36
CA LYS A 365 -6.68 24.46 -72.88
C LYS A 365 -6.62 24.57 -74.41
N GLN A 366 -7.58 23.97 -75.12
CA GLN A 366 -7.63 23.97 -76.58
C GLN A 366 -8.60 25.02 -77.14
N THR A 367 -9.64 25.40 -76.40
CA THR A 367 -10.75 26.23 -76.90
C THR A 367 -10.64 27.70 -76.50
N ASN A 368 -10.05 28.02 -75.34
CA ASN A 368 -9.88 29.37 -74.84
C ASN A 368 -8.62 29.49 -73.96
N PRO A 369 -7.46 29.84 -74.55
CA PRO A 369 -6.18 29.93 -73.83
C PRO A 369 -6.19 30.92 -72.65
N GLY A 370 -6.98 31.99 -72.73
CA GLY A 370 -7.09 32.98 -71.64
C GLY A 370 -7.80 32.42 -70.41
N LEU A 371 -8.92 31.74 -70.60
CA LEU A 371 -9.59 31.03 -69.50
C LEU A 371 -8.74 29.88 -68.98
N ALA A 372 -8.10 29.13 -69.86
CA ALA A 372 -7.18 28.06 -69.47
C ALA A 372 -6.06 28.58 -68.57
N PHE A 373 -5.47 29.74 -68.91
CA PHE A 373 -4.44 30.40 -68.10
C PHE A 373 -4.96 30.73 -66.68
N ASN A 374 -6.16 31.29 -66.57
CA ASN A 374 -6.76 31.61 -65.27
C ASN A 374 -6.97 30.35 -64.40
N TYR A 375 -7.45 29.26 -65.00
CA TYR A 375 -7.70 28.02 -64.27
C TYR A 375 -6.41 27.30 -63.87
N ILE A 376 -5.36 27.32 -64.69
CA ILE A 376 -4.06 26.75 -64.29
C ILE A 376 -3.41 27.59 -63.18
N GLU A 377 -3.51 28.92 -63.25
CA GLU A 377 -3.04 29.81 -62.19
C GLU A 377 -3.79 29.55 -60.88
N ARG A 378 -5.13 29.47 -60.94
CA ARG A 378 -5.96 29.13 -59.78
C ARG A 378 -5.60 27.76 -59.21
N LYS A 379 -5.41 26.75 -60.06
CA LYS A 379 -4.98 25.42 -59.65
C LYS A 379 -3.64 25.46 -58.92
N ASN A 380 -2.65 26.21 -59.44
CA ASN A 380 -1.35 26.33 -58.80
C ASN A 380 -1.44 27.04 -57.44
N LEU A 381 -2.20 28.13 -57.34
CA LEU A 381 -2.44 28.83 -56.07
C LEU A 381 -3.11 27.94 -55.02
N LEU A 382 -4.12 27.16 -55.42
CA LEU A 382 -4.80 26.21 -54.54
C LEU A 382 -3.87 25.06 -54.14
N SER A 383 -3.04 24.57 -55.06
CA SER A 383 -2.03 23.55 -54.78
C SER A 383 -0.99 24.05 -53.77
N ASP A 384 -0.50 25.27 -53.94
CA ASP A 384 0.44 25.91 -53.01
C ASP A 384 -0.21 26.13 -51.63
N SER A 385 -1.50 26.48 -51.60
CA SER A 385 -2.27 26.63 -50.37
C SER A 385 -2.44 25.29 -49.66
N ILE A 386 -2.81 24.21 -50.37
CA ILE A 386 -2.91 22.85 -49.82
C ILE A 386 -1.54 22.40 -49.30
N TYR A 387 -0.48 22.58 -50.08
CA TYR A 387 0.88 22.22 -49.67
C TYR A 387 1.32 23.01 -48.43
N ARG A 388 1.01 24.32 -48.36
CA ARG A 388 1.32 25.14 -47.19
C ARG A 388 0.53 24.68 -45.96
N LEU A 389 -0.76 24.42 -46.09
CA LEU A 389 -1.59 23.89 -45.00
C LEU A 389 -1.08 22.52 -44.53
N GLU A 390 -0.68 21.65 -45.45
CA GLU A 390 -0.12 20.34 -45.14
C GLU A 390 1.25 20.46 -44.45
N SER A 391 2.12 21.32 -44.97
CA SER A 391 3.43 21.62 -44.38
C SER A 391 3.30 22.27 -43.00
N GLU A 392 2.43 23.27 -42.84
CA GLU A 392 2.14 23.92 -41.56
C GLU A 392 1.57 22.92 -40.56
N LYS A 393 0.64 22.06 -40.98
CA LYS A 393 0.12 20.98 -40.15
C LYS A 393 1.22 20.00 -39.76
N GLN A 394 2.14 19.64 -40.66
CA GLN A 394 3.28 18.77 -40.37
C GLN A 394 4.26 19.44 -39.39
N VAL A 395 4.58 20.72 -39.57
CA VAL A 395 5.46 21.48 -38.67
C VAL A 395 4.82 21.63 -37.30
N ASN A 396 3.53 21.98 -37.23
CA ASN A 396 2.81 22.09 -35.97
C ASN A 396 2.70 20.74 -35.27
N ASP A 397 2.40 19.66 -36.00
CA ASP A 397 2.38 18.30 -35.45
C ASP A 397 3.77 17.88 -34.96
N PHE A 398 4.84 18.21 -35.69
CA PHE A 398 6.22 17.99 -35.24
C PHE A 398 6.54 18.79 -33.98
N MET A 399 6.13 20.05 -33.91
CA MET A 399 6.36 20.93 -32.76
C MET A 399 5.63 20.42 -31.52
N VAL A 400 4.36 20.03 -31.66
CA VAL A 400 3.59 19.38 -30.58
C VAL A 400 4.26 18.07 -30.14
N ARG A 401 4.72 17.23 -31.09
CA ARG A 401 5.46 15.99 -30.75
C ARG A 401 6.74 16.29 -29.99
N TYR A 402 7.48 17.32 -30.39
CA TYR A 402 8.71 17.76 -29.73
C TYR A 402 8.44 18.25 -28.31
N GLU A 403 7.46 19.15 -28.12
CA GLU A 403 7.07 19.67 -26.81
C GLU A 403 6.58 18.55 -25.88
N MET A 404 5.80 17.59 -26.40
CA MET A 404 5.38 16.42 -25.62
C MET A 404 6.57 15.55 -25.20
N ALA A 405 7.51 15.27 -26.11
CA ALA A 405 8.70 14.47 -25.80
C ALA A 405 9.59 15.16 -24.77
N GLU A 406 9.73 16.48 -24.84
CA GLU A 406 10.45 17.28 -23.85
C GLU A 406 9.79 17.19 -22.47
N LYS A 407 8.46 17.37 -22.40
CA LYS A 407 7.68 17.22 -21.16
C LYS A 407 7.81 15.81 -20.57
N GLU A 408 7.73 14.77 -21.40
CA GLU A 408 7.92 13.38 -20.98
C GLU A 408 9.32 13.15 -20.40
N HIS A 409 10.36 13.68 -21.06
CA HIS A 409 11.73 13.59 -20.56
C HIS A 409 11.89 14.28 -19.20
N GLN A 410 11.31 15.46 -19.03
CA GLN A 410 11.30 16.18 -17.74
C GLN A 410 10.60 15.36 -16.64
N ILE A 411 9.46 14.73 -16.95
CA ILE A 411 8.75 13.85 -16.01
C ILE A 411 9.61 12.64 -15.61
N VAL A 412 10.33 12.04 -16.56
CA VAL A 412 11.23 10.90 -16.28
C VAL A 412 12.36 11.32 -15.34
N ILE A 413 12.99 12.46 -15.58
CA ILE A 413 14.04 13.01 -14.70
C ILE A 413 13.46 13.26 -13.30
N HIS A 414 12.33 13.94 -13.21
CA HIS A 414 11.71 14.26 -11.92
C HIS A 414 11.32 13.00 -11.13
N LYS A 415 10.81 11.96 -11.80
CA LYS A 415 10.52 10.66 -11.18
C LYS A 415 11.78 9.97 -10.67
N ALA A 416 12.90 10.06 -11.40
CA ALA A 416 14.18 9.50 -10.98
C ALA A 416 14.72 10.20 -9.72
N GLU A 417 14.62 11.53 -9.66
CA GLU A 417 14.98 12.32 -8.46
C GLU A 417 14.13 11.95 -7.25
N LEU A 418 12.81 11.82 -7.44
CA LEU A 418 11.90 11.43 -6.37
C LEU A 418 12.23 10.02 -5.86
N ARG A 419 12.50 9.06 -6.76
CA ARG A 419 12.95 7.71 -6.37
C ARG A 419 14.23 7.76 -5.55
N ARG A 420 15.21 8.59 -5.94
CA ARG A 420 16.47 8.75 -5.20
C ARG A 420 16.22 9.31 -3.79
N LYS A 421 15.37 10.32 -3.65
CA LYS A 421 14.97 10.87 -2.34
C LYS A 421 14.28 9.82 -1.47
N ASN A 422 13.34 9.06 -2.03
CA ASN A 422 12.64 7.99 -1.32
C ASN A 422 13.62 6.89 -0.88
N GLN A 423 14.56 6.49 -1.74
CA GLN A 423 15.61 5.52 -1.36
C GLN A 423 16.48 6.03 -0.21
N GLN A 424 16.88 7.31 -0.23
CA GLN A 424 17.63 7.93 0.87
C GLN A 424 16.84 7.92 2.18
N GLN A 425 15.54 8.24 2.15
CA GLN A 425 14.67 8.18 3.33
C GLN A 425 14.55 6.76 3.88
N TRP A 426 14.38 5.75 3.02
CA TRP A 426 14.32 4.34 3.46
C TRP A 426 15.62 3.87 4.11
N VAL A 427 16.78 4.21 3.51
CA VAL A 427 18.09 3.88 4.10
C VAL A 427 18.22 4.54 5.48
N LEU A 428 17.83 5.81 5.62
CA LEU A 428 17.87 6.51 6.91
C LEU A 428 16.99 5.83 7.97
N LEU A 429 15.76 5.43 7.61
CA LEU A 429 14.85 4.73 8.52
C LEU A 429 15.44 3.39 8.99
N VAL A 430 16.07 2.63 8.09
CA VAL A 430 16.72 1.37 8.44
C VAL A 430 17.90 1.59 9.39
N VAL A 431 18.72 2.62 9.16
CA VAL A 431 19.84 2.97 10.05
C VAL A 431 19.34 3.36 11.44
N ILE A 432 18.28 4.19 11.53
CA ILE A 432 17.68 4.57 12.82
C ILE A 432 17.15 3.33 13.56
N ALA A 433 16.44 2.43 12.87
CA ALA A 433 15.92 1.20 13.45
C ALA A 433 17.06 0.29 13.97
N LEU A 434 18.16 0.18 13.23
CA LEU A 434 19.33 -0.60 13.65
C LEU A 434 20.00 0.01 14.90
N CYS A 435 20.14 1.34 14.96
CA CYS A 435 20.67 2.03 16.15
C CYS A 435 19.78 1.79 17.38
N LEU A 436 18.47 1.85 17.24
CA LEU A 436 17.52 1.57 18.32
C LEU A 436 17.61 0.10 18.78
N LEU A 437 17.75 -0.84 17.85
CA LEU A 437 17.94 -2.25 18.17
C LEU A 437 19.24 -2.48 18.95
N ILE A 438 20.34 -1.86 18.54
CA ILE A 438 21.63 -1.95 19.25
C ILE A 438 21.49 -1.37 20.66
N LEU A 439 20.86 -0.19 20.82
CA LEU A 439 20.61 0.42 22.12
C LEU A 439 19.79 -0.50 23.03
N PHE A 440 18.74 -1.13 22.50
CA PHE A 440 17.93 -2.09 23.23
C PHE A 440 18.76 -3.30 23.69
N ILE A 441 19.59 -3.88 22.83
CA ILE A 441 20.46 -5.02 23.17
C ILE A 441 21.45 -4.63 24.26
N VAL A 442 22.11 -3.48 24.13
CA VAL A 442 23.08 -2.98 25.13
C VAL A 442 22.43 -2.78 26.49
N ASP A 443 21.23 -2.20 26.53
CA ASP A 443 20.50 -2.02 27.78
C ASP A 443 20.10 -3.35 28.43
N ARG A 444 19.59 -4.31 27.64
CA ARG A 444 19.29 -5.67 28.11
C ARG A 444 20.52 -6.36 28.69
N TYR A 445 21.66 -6.25 28.01
CA TYR A 445 22.92 -6.79 28.48
C TYR A 445 23.36 -6.16 29.80
N ARG A 446 23.31 -4.82 29.92
CA ARG A 446 23.63 -4.10 31.16
C ARG A 446 22.75 -4.56 32.33
N ARG A 447 21.43 -4.73 32.10
CA ARG A 447 20.51 -5.22 33.14
C ARG A 447 20.87 -6.64 33.60
N LEU A 448 21.22 -7.53 32.68
CA LEU A 448 21.63 -8.90 33.00
C LEU A 448 22.92 -8.94 33.82
N VAL A 449 23.94 -8.18 33.40
CA VAL A 449 25.23 -8.09 34.12
C VAL A 449 25.03 -7.58 35.55
N ARG A 450 24.20 -6.54 35.74
CA ARG A 450 23.88 -6.03 37.09
C ARG A 450 23.25 -7.10 37.97
N ARG A 451 22.34 -7.91 37.42
CA ARG A 451 21.70 -9.00 38.17
C ARG A 451 22.72 -10.05 38.60
N ARG A 452 23.58 -10.51 37.67
CA ARG A 452 24.64 -11.49 37.98
C ARG A 452 25.63 -10.97 39.03
N ASN A 453 26.01 -9.70 38.95
CA ASN A 453 26.90 -9.10 39.94
C ASN A 453 26.27 -9.10 41.34
N ARG A 454 24.97 -8.79 41.47
CA ARG A 454 24.28 -8.85 42.77
C ARG A 454 24.26 -10.28 43.34
N GLU A 455 23.89 -11.27 42.53
CA GLU A 455 23.91 -12.68 42.92
C GLU A 455 25.30 -13.11 43.41
N LEU A 456 26.36 -12.69 42.72
CA LEU A 456 27.75 -12.95 43.12
C LEU A 456 28.12 -12.28 44.44
N TYR A 457 27.72 -11.02 44.66
CA TYR A 457 27.98 -10.31 45.91
C TYR A 457 27.32 -11.00 47.11
N GLU A 458 26.06 -11.42 46.96
CA GLU A 458 25.33 -12.14 48.03
C GLU A 458 25.98 -13.48 48.36
N MET A 459 26.32 -14.27 47.34
CA MET A 459 27.02 -15.55 47.52
C MET A 459 28.38 -15.36 48.20
N ASN A 460 29.16 -14.36 47.79
CA ASN A 460 30.46 -14.10 48.39
C ASN A 460 30.33 -13.70 49.87
N ARG A 461 29.32 -12.90 50.22
CA ARG A 461 29.04 -12.54 51.63
C ARG A 461 28.71 -13.76 52.48
N THR A 462 27.90 -14.69 51.98
CA THR A 462 27.58 -15.95 52.68
C THR A 462 28.83 -16.81 52.88
N LYS A 463 29.68 -16.90 51.85
CA LYS A 463 30.98 -17.59 51.91
C LYS A 463 31.90 -16.98 52.98
N ASP A 464 32.02 -15.66 53.03
CA ASP A 464 32.88 -14.98 54.01
C ASP A 464 32.36 -15.17 55.44
N ARG A 465 31.03 -15.25 55.62
CA ARG A 465 30.40 -15.57 56.91
C ARG A 465 30.71 -17.00 57.38
N LEU A 466 30.65 -18.00 56.48
CA LEU A 466 31.06 -19.38 56.76
C LEU A 466 32.51 -19.43 57.28
N PHE A 467 33.43 -18.79 56.56
CA PHE A 467 34.84 -18.77 56.93
C PHE A 467 35.10 -18.08 58.26
N SER A 468 34.35 -17.02 58.58
CA SER A 468 34.44 -16.34 59.88
C SER A 468 34.04 -17.26 61.04
N ILE A 469 32.93 -17.99 60.92
CA ILE A 469 32.46 -18.94 61.95
C ILE A 469 33.49 -20.07 62.13
N ILE A 470 33.96 -20.68 61.04
CA ILE A 470 35.00 -21.73 61.09
C ILE A 470 36.26 -21.21 61.78
N SER A 471 36.69 -19.98 61.46
CA SER A 471 37.94 -19.42 61.98
C SER A 471 37.88 -19.05 63.46
N HIS A 472 36.72 -18.59 63.96
CA HIS A 472 36.59 -18.10 65.34
C HIS A 472 36.09 -19.19 66.31
N ASP A 473 35.10 -19.98 65.91
CA ASP A 473 34.36 -20.86 66.83
C ASP A 473 34.89 -22.31 66.82
N LEU A 474 35.54 -22.77 65.74
CA LEU A 474 36.18 -24.09 65.69
C LEU A 474 37.65 -24.05 66.11
N LYS A 475 38.38 -22.98 65.76
CA LYS A 475 39.81 -22.87 66.05
C LYS A 475 40.12 -22.79 67.56
N SER A 476 39.29 -22.05 68.29
CA SER A 476 39.47 -21.80 69.72
C SER A 476 39.39 -23.07 70.58
N PRO A 477 38.36 -23.94 70.46
CA PRO A 477 38.32 -25.18 71.20
C PRO A 477 39.42 -26.17 70.77
N VAL A 478 39.76 -26.26 69.47
CA VAL A 478 40.81 -27.19 68.99
C VAL A 478 42.18 -26.81 69.58
N MET A 479 42.48 -25.52 69.66
CA MET A 479 43.68 -25.02 70.32
C MET A 479 43.65 -25.22 71.85
N ALA A 480 42.47 -25.22 72.48
CA ALA A 480 42.33 -25.53 73.90
C ALA A 480 42.54 -27.03 74.16
N GLN A 481 41.93 -27.90 73.35
CA GLN A 481 42.12 -29.35 73.40
C GLN A 481 43.58 -29.75 73.21
N LYS A 482 44.24 -29.20 72.17
CA LYS A 482 45.67 -29.45 71.95
C LYS A 482 46.50 -29.09 73.18
N ARG A 483 46.23 -27.93 73.80
CA ARG A 483 46.93 -27.51 75.02
C ARG A 483 46.64 -28.41 76.22
N ALA A 484 45.40 -28.90 76.35
CA ALA A 484 45.03 -29.84 77.40
C ALA A 484 45.77 -31.18 77.23
N VAL A 485 45.82 -31.73 76.01
CA VAL A 485 46.56 -32.96 75.71
C VAL A 485 48.07 -32.78 75.88
N ASP A 486 48.64 -31.68 75.38
CA ASP A 486 50.07 -31.37 75.58
C ASP A 486 50.41 -31.27 77.08
N GLY A 487 49.49 -30.70 77.88
CA GLY A 487 49.62 -30.63 79.34
C GLY A 487 49.52 -31.98 80.04
N LEU A 488 48.60 -32.85 79.61
CA LEU A 488 48.45 -34.21 80.12
C LEU A 488 49.67 -35.07 79.82
N LEU A 489 50.19 -35.01 78.58
CA LEU A 489 51.39 -35.73 78.17
C LEU A 489 52.63 -35.34 79.01
N HIS A 490 52.71 -34.07 79.43
CA HIS A 490 53.83 -33.58 80.23
C HIS A 490 53.76 -33.96 81.71
N LYS A 491 52.59 -34.31 82.25
CA LYS A 491 52.37 -34.61 83.68
C LYS A 491 51.83 -36.02 83.94
N LEU A 492 51.94 -36.90 82.95
CA LEU A 492 51.30 -38.21 82.96
C LEU A 492 51.70 -39.07 84.17
N ASP A 493 52.97 -38.97 84.59
CA ASP A 493 53.54 -39.74 85.70
C ASP A 493 53.23 -39.15 87.09
N GLU A 494 52.69 -37.93 87.15
CA GLU A 494 52.43 -37.16 88.39
C GLU A 494 50.93 -37.06 88.73
N LEU A 495 50.05 -37.45 87.81
CA LEU A 495 48.60 -37.35 87.96
C LEU A 495 48.03 -38.54 88.73
N SER A 496 47.13 -38.27 89.68
CA SER A 496 46.33 -39.33 90.28
C SER A 496 45.32 -39.91 89.27
N THR A 497 44.92 -41.16 89.46
CA THR A 497 43.95 -41.84 88.58
C THR A 497 42.63 -41.07 88.45
N ASP A 498 42.22 -40.32 89.48
CA ASP A 498 40.99 -39.52 89.47
C ASP A 498 41.16 -38.16 88.76
N GLU A 499 42.34 -37.54 88.85
CA GLU A 499 42.67 -36.34 88.07
C GLU A 499 42.82 -36.66 86.58
N LEU A 500 43.39 -37.81 86.24
CA LEU A 500 43.48 -38.27 84.85
C LEU A 500 42.08 -38.52 84.27
N LYS A 501 41.18 -39.18 85.03
CA LYS A 501 39.79 -39.37 84.62
C LYS A 501 39.07 -38.05 84.40
N THR A 502 39.16 -37.10 85.33
CA THR A 502 38.51 -35.79 85.20
C THR A 502 38.96 -35.05 83.94
N ASN A 503 40.27 -35.00 83.67
CA ASN A 503 40.78 -34.36 82.46
C ASN A 503 40.39 -35.09 81.17
N LEU A 504 40.31 -36.42 81.19
CA LEU A 504 39.83 -37.21 80.05
C LEU A 504 38.33 -36.98 79.80
N TYR A 505 37.53 -36.79 80.86
CA TYR A 505 36.13 -36.39 80.73
C TYR A 505 36.00 -34.98 80.15
N ASP A 506 36.78 -34.00 80.63
CA ASP A 506 36.79 -32.64 80.07
C ASP A 506 37.22 -32.64 78.60
N PHE A 507 38.20 -33.46 78.24
CA PHE A 507 38.63 -33.64 76.86
C PHE A 507 37.52 -34.26 76.00
N GLN A 508 36.89 -35.33 76.47
CA GLN A 508 35.77 -35.97 75.78
C GLN A 508 34.62 -34.97 75.54
N HIS A 509 34.24 -34.21 76.57
CA HIS A 509 33.19 -33.20 76.45
C HIS A 509 33.55 -32.07 75.48
N ALA A 510 34.82 -31.62 75.47
CA ALA A 510 35.28 -30.63 74.49
C ALA A 510 35.25 -31.18 73.05
N THR A 511 35.58 -32.45 72.83
CA THR A 511 35.53 -33.10 71.51
C THR A 511 34.09 -33.31 71.04
N GLU A 512 33.19 -33.70 71.93
CA GLU A 512 31.76 -33.83 71.62
C GLU A 512 31.17 -32.48 71.19
N ALA A 513 31.49 -31.39 71.89
CA ALA A 513 31.03 -30.05 71.52
C ALA A 513 31.57 -29.57 70.15
N GLU A 514 32.80 -29.94 69.77
CA GLU A 514 33.35 -29.64 68.45
C GLU A 514 32.71 -30.46 67.33
N LEU A 515 32.45 -31.75 67.58
CA LEU A 515 31.75 -32.60 66.63
C LEU A 515 30.35 -32.07 66.35
N ASP A 516 29.63 -31.63 67.38
CA ASP A 516 28.31 -30.99 67.26
C ASP A 516 28.38 -29.70 66.43
N LEU A 517 29.40 -28.86 66.63
CA LEU A 517 29.60 -27.65 65.83
C LEU A 517 29.85 -27.98 64.35
N LEU A 518 30.69 -28.98 64.07
CA LEU A 518 31.00 -29.42 62.71
C LEU A 518 29.77 -29.99 62.00
N GLN A 519 28.98 -30.83 62.68
CA GLN A 519 27.75 -31.38 62.12
C GLN A 519 26.72 -30.29 61.82
N ASN A 520 26.59 -29.30 62.71
CA ASN A 520 25.73 -28.14 62.51
C ASN A 520 26.19 -27.26 61.32
N LEU A 521 27.48 -26.99 61.20
CA LEU A 521 28.06 -26.26 60.06
C LEU A 521 27.89 -27.00 58.73
N LEU A 522 28.10 -28.31 58.72
CA LEU A 522 27.93 -29.13 57.53
C LEU A 522 26.47 -29.17 57.08
N SER A 523 25.55 -29.29 58.04
CA SER A 523 24.10 -29.24 57.77
C SER A 523 23.72 -27.87 57.19
N TRP A 524 24.21 -26.79 57.79
CA TRP A 524 23.97 -25.43 57.27
C TRP A 524 24.55 -25.21 55.86
N ALA A 525 25.79 -25.64 55.60
CA ALA A 525 26.41 -25.54 54.27
C ALA A 525 25.66 -26.36 53.19
N ARG A 526 25.19 -27.56 53.52
CA ARG A 526 24.36 -28.39 52.64
C ARG A 526 23.00 -27.76 52.36
N MET A 527 22.42 -27.06 53.33
CA MET A 527 21.19 -26.28 53.14
C MET A 527 21.41 -25.07 52.21
N GLN A 528 22.51 -24.32 52.39
CA GLN A 528 22.84 -23.14 51.58
C GLN A 528 23.18 -23.48 50.12
N THR A 529 23.82 -24.62 49.88
CA THR A 529 24.17 -25.10 48.53
C THR A 529 23.00 -25.77 47.80
N GLY A 530 21.81 -25.86 48.43
CA GLY A 530 20.64 -26.50 47.85
C GLY A 530 20.74 -28.02 47.72
N GLN A 531 21.78 -28.63 48.34
CA GLN A 531 22.02 -30.07 48.32
C GLN A 531 21.16 -30.83 49.34
N MET A 532 20.58 -30.13 50.32
CA MET A 532 19.63 -30.68 51.29
C MET A 532 18.20 -30.28 50.93
N LYS A 533 17.56 -31.08 50.07
CA LYS A 533 16.13 -30.94 49.74
C LYS A 533 15.30 -31.79 50.72
N PRO A 534 14.19 -31.27 51.26
CA PRO A 534 13.31 -32.06 52.12
C PRO A 534 12.68 -33.19 51.30
N ALA A 535 12.67 -34.39 51.86
CA ALA A 535 11.98 -35.56 51.34
C ALA A 535 10.84 -35.93 52.30
N PRO A 536 9.70 -35.22 52.24
CA PRO A 536 8.63 -35.40 53.21
C PRO A 536 7.95 -36.76 53.05
N ILE A 537 7.74 -37.43 54.19
CA ILE A 537 7.02 -38.71 54.30
C ILE A 537 6.01 -38.60 55.44
N VAL A 538 4.97 -39.43 55.41
CA VAL A 538 4.07 -39.59 56.56
C VAL A 538 4.73 -40.55 57.55
N PHE A 539 4.88 -40.14 58.80
CA PHE A 539 5.45 -40.96 59.86
C PHE A 539 4.78 -40.70 61.21
N ASP A 540 4.87 -41.66 62.14
CA ASP A 540 4.35 -41.50 63.49
C ASP A 540 5.27 -40.59 64.33
N MET A 541 4.72 -39.46 64.76
CA MET A 541 5.44 -38.48 65.57
C MET A 541 5.77 -39.02 66.96
N ASN A 542 4.88 -39.81 67.56
CA ASN A 542 5.11 -40.36 68.90
C ASN A 542 6.28 -41.35 68.88
N GLU A 543 6.39 -42.17 67.84
CA GLU A 543 7.53 -43.08 67.64
C GLU A 543 8.84 -42.29 67.52
N THR A 544 8.83 -41.24 66.71
CA THR A 544 10.00 -40.39 66.46
C THR A 544 10.46 -39.65 67.74
N VAL A 545 9.52 -39.11 68.51
CA VAL A 545 9.79 -38.48 69.82
C VAL A 545 10.33 -39.51 70.81
N ALA A 546 9.76 -40.71 70.86
CA ALA A 546 10.21 -41.78 71.75
C ALA A 546 11.62 -42.28 71.40
N GLU A 547 11.95 -42.42 70.11
CA GLU A 547 13.30 -42.75 69.64
C GLU A 547 14.32 -41.72 70.09
N VAL A 548 14.04 -40.43 69.87
CA VAL A 548 14.95 -39.34 70.26
C VAL A 548 15.08 -39.26 71.78
N ALA A 549 13.98 -39.31 72.52
CA ALA A 549 14.01 -39.27 73.99
C ALA A 549 14.81 -40.43 74.59
N ARG A 550 14.79 -41.62 73.96
CA ARG A 550 15.56 -42.80 74.41
C ARG A 550 17.06 -42.54 74.38
N ILE A 551 17.57 -41.85 73.35
CA ILE A 551 18.98 -41.49 73.21
C ILE A 551 19.42 -40.59 74.38
N TYR A 552 18.56 -39.67 74.81
CA TYR A 552 18.87 -38.69 75.84
C TYR A 552 18.50 -39.12 77.27
N ARG A 553 17.99 -40.33 77.49
CA ARG A 553 17.69 -40.85 78.85
C ARG A 553 18.94 -40.91 79.73
N MET A 554 20.04 -41.46 79.22
CA MET A 554 21.28 -41.59 79.99
C MET A 554 21.91 -40.21 80.31
N PRO A 555 22.08 -39.28 79.35
CA PRO A 555 22.53 -37.91 79.65
C PRO A 555 21.64 -37.17 80.68
N ALA A 556 20.31 -37.29 80.55
CA ALA A 556 19.39 -36.67 81.50
C ALA A 556 19.52 -37.27 82.91
N GLN A 557 19.63 -38.61 83.02
CA GLN A 557 19.85 -39.30 84.30
C GLN A 557 21.16 -38.91 84.97
N HIS A 558 22.24 -38.76 84.21
CA HIS A 558 23.53 -38.30 84.75
C HIS A 558 23.44 -36.90 85.36
N LYS A 559 22.54 -36.04 84.86
CA LYS A 559 22.27 -34.70 85.40
C LYS A 559 21.09 -34.67 86.38
N GLN A 560 20.58 -35.84 86.78
CA GLN A 560 19.42 -35.98 87.68
C GLN A 560 18.15 -35.29 87.16
N ILE A 561 17.95 -35.25 85.84
CA ILE A 561 16.78 -34.66 85.18
C ILE A 561 15.78 -35.75 84.82
N ASN A 562 14.51 -35.57 85.19
CA ASN A 562 13.43 -36.46 84.80
C ASN A 562 12.88 -36.08 83.41
N LEU A 563 12.89 -37.03 82.47
CA LEU A 563 12.29 -36.83 81.13
C LEU A 563 10.86 -37.38 81.13
N ARG A 564 9.88 -36.49 81.01
CA ARG A 564 8.46 -36.85 80.98
C ARG A 564 7.89 -36.72 79.56
N LEU A 565 7.42 -37.85 79.02
CA LEU A 565 6.71 -37.90 77.74
C LEU A 565 5.20 -37.77 77.97
N GLN A 566 4.58 -36.75 77.37
CA GLN A 566 3.13 -36.56 77.32
C GLN A 566 2.66 -36.66 75.87
N THR A 567 2.44 -37.90 75.42
CA THR A 567 2.05 -38.20 74.03
C THR A 567 0.55 -38.43 73.92
N ALA A 568 -0.08 -37.90 72.86
CA ALA A 568 -1.44 -38.24 72.46
C ALA A 568 -1.54 -39.69 71.92
N GLU A 569 -2.73 -40.18 71.57
CA GLU A 569 -2.89 -41.40 70.74
C GLU A 569 -2.17 -41.24 69.38
N LYS A 570 -2.09 -42.31 68.57
CA LYS A 570 -1.36 -42.37 67.30
C LYS A 570 -1.49 -41.08 66.47
N CYS A 571 -0.38 -40.37 66.25
CA CYS A 571 -0.33 -39.07 65.55
C CYS A 571 0.64 -39.11 64.38
N GLU A 572 0.11 -39.02 63.17
CA GLU A 572 0.90 -39.00 61.93
C GLU A 572 1.23 -37.55 61.53
N ALA A 573 2.44 -37.31 61.05
CA ALA A 573 2.88 -36.01 60.54
C ALA A 573 3.53 -36.16 59.16
N PHE A 574 3.33 -35.18 58.28
CA PHE A 574 3.92 -35.11 56.94
C PHE A 574 5.10 -34.14 56.90
N ALA A 575 6.32 -34.68 56.99
CA ALA A 575 7.56 -33.91 56.95
C ALA A 575 8.76 -34.81 56.62
N ASP A 576 9.94 -34.23 56.39
CA ASP A 576 11.18 -34.99 56.30
C ASP A 576 11.56 -35.51 57.70
N ARG A 577 11.34 -36.81 57.92
CA ARG A 577 11.58 -37.47 59.22
C ARG A 577 12.99 -37.24 59.76
N ASN A 578 14.01 -37.23 58.89
CA ASN A 578 15.40 -37.06 59.33
C ASN A 578 15.68 -35.62 59.78
N MET A 579 15.11 -34.63 59.08
CA MET A 579 15.18 -33.23 59.50
C MET A 579 14.46 -33.02 60.83
N ILE A 580 13.25 -33.56 60.99
CA ILE A 580 12.50 -33.41 62.24
C ILE A 580 13.18 -34.12 63.41
N GLN A 581 13.76 -35.31 63.20
CA GLN A 581 14.61 -35.95 64.21
C GLN A 581 15.80 -35.07 64.59
N ALA A 582 16.45 -34.38 63.64
CA ALA A 582 17.55 -33.46 63.94
C ALA A 582 17.08 -32.23 64.73
N VAL A 583 15.89 -31.69 64.42
CA VAL A 583 15.24 -30.61 65.19
C VAL A 583 14.98 -31.06 66.63
N LEU A 584 14.36 -32.23 66.82
CA LEU A 584 14.04 -32.77 68.14
C LEU A 584 15.28 -33.06 68.98
N ARG A 585 16.34 -33.64 68.38
CA ARG A 585 17.63 -33.85 69.07
C ARG A 585 18.22 -32.53 69.56
N ASN A 586 18.23 -31.50 68.70
CA ASN A 586 18.76 -30.18 69.07
C ASN A 586 17.92 -29.51 70.16
N MET A 587 16.60 -29.59 70.11
CA MET A 587 15.71 -29.06 71.15
C MET A 587 15.95 -29.76 72.50
N LEU A 588 15.95 -31.11 72.50
CA LEU A 588 16.10 -31.87 73.73
C LEU A 588 17.51 -31.76 74.33
N HIS A 589 18.54 -31.72 73.50
CA HIS A 589 19.91 -31.47 73.94
C HIS A 589 20.05 -30.09 74.61
N ASN A 590 19.46 -29.05 74.02
CA ASN A 590 19.42 -27.72 74.64
C ASN A 590 18.63 -27.73 75.96
N ALA A 591 17.47 -28.39 75.99
CA ALA A 591 16.66 -28.50 77.21
C ALA A 591 17.45 -29.13 78.37
N ILE A 592 18.18 -30.23 78.13
CA ILE A 592 19.03 -30.89 79.14
C ILE A 592 20.19 -30.00 79.57
N LYS A 593 20.83 -29.33 78.61
CA LYS A 593 21.96 -28.44 78.84
C LYS A 593 21.62 -27.25 79.75
N PHE A 594 20.45 -26.65 79.57
CA PHE A 594 20.05 -25.44 80.30
C PHE A 594 19.18 -25.70 81.53
N SER A 595 18.73 -26.94 81.75
CA SER A 595 17.96 -27.34 82.94
C SER A 595 18.83 -27.53 84.18
N HIS A 596 18.27 -27.24 85.36
CA HIS A 596 18.92 -27.52 86.65
C HIS A 596 18.83 -29.01 87.02
N PRO A 597 19.76 -29.56 87.85
CA PRO A 597 19.58 -30.88 88.45
C PRO A 597 18.28 -31.00 89.24
N ASP A 598 17.72 -32.21 89.35
CA ASP A 598 16.42 -32.51 90.00
C ASP A 598 15.19 -31.84 89.35
N SER A 599 15.32 -31.35 88.12
CA SER A 599 14.22 -30.75 87.35
C SER A 599 13.53 -31.75 86.41
N GLU A 600 12.37 -31.36 85.88
CA GLU A 600 11.62 -32.12 84.88
C GLU A 600 11.65 -31.40 83.52
N ILE A 601 11.94 -32.16 82.46
CA ILE A 601 11.74 -31.73 81.06
C ILE A 601 10.53 -32.48 80.51
N ILE A 602 9.57 -31.71 80.00
CA ILE A 602 8.32 -32.24 79.48
C ILE A 602 8.32 -32.16 77.96
N ILE A 603 8.17 -33.30 77.30
CA ILE A 603 8.01 -33.38 75.85
C ILE A 603 6.55 -33.72 75.57
N THR A 604 5.84 -32.80 74.92
CA THR A 604 4.41 -32.90 74.67
C THR A 604 4.14 -33.08 73.17
N THR A 605 3.32 -34.06 72.82
CA THR A 605 2.81 -34.24 71.45
C THR A 605 1.29 -34.17 71.47
N LYS A 606 0.71 -33.17 70.79
CA LYS A 606 -0.73 -32.97 70.66
C LYS A 606 -1.16 -33.17 69.21
N CYS A 607 -2.06 -34.12 68.97
CA CYS A 607 -2.79 -34.21 67.70
C CYS A 607 -3.87 -33.13 67.65
N LEU A 608 -3.78 -32.23 66.68
CA LEU A 608 -4.85 -31.31 66.28
C LEU A 608 -5.56 -31.89 65.05
N GLU A 609 -6.66 -31.29 64.57
CA GLU A 609 -7.41 -31.82 63.43
C GLU A 609 -6.54 -31.90 62.16
N GLU A 610 -5.82 -30.82 61.83
CA GLU A 610 -5.03 -30.70 60.58
C GLU A 610 -3.51 -30.74 60.78
N SER A 611 -3.05 -30.84 62.02
CA SER A 611 -1.63 -30.74 62.35
C SER A 611 -1.24 -31.53 63.62
N VAL A 612 0.06 -31.72 63.80
CA VAL A 612 0.68 -32.29 65.00
C VAL A 612 1.59 -31.24 65.60
N ARG A 613 1.33 -30.91 66.86
CA ARG A 613 2.10 -29.94 67.62
C ARG A 613 3.03 -30.65 68.60
N VAL A 614 4.31 -30.28 68.57
CA VAL A 614 5.33 -30.83 69.45
C VAL A 614 5.98 -29.70 70.24
N SER A 615 6.01 -29.81 71.56
CA SER A 615 6.74 -28.88 72.43
C SER A 615 7.71 -29.61 73.35
N VAL A 616 8.86 -28.99 73.58
CA VAL A 616 9.86 -29.40 74.58
C VAL A 616 9.99 -28.25 75.57
N LYS A 617 9.58 -28.50 76.81
CA LYS A 617 9.62 -27.53 77.90
C LYS A 617 10.64 -27.94 78.94
N ASP A 618 11.58 -27.04 79.20
CA ASP A 618 12.56 -27.14 80.28
C ASP A 618 12.24 -26.20 81.45
N SER A 619 12.89 -26.46 82.59
CA SER A 619 12.81 -25.64 83.80
C SER A 619 14.16 -24.96 84.10
N GLY A 620 14.85 -24.52 83.04
CA GLY A 620 16.19 -23.96 83.09
C GLY A 620 16.27 -22.45 83.33
N VAL A 621 17.42 -21.87 82.98
CA VAL A 621 17.73 -20.44 83.19
C VAL A 621 16.91 -19.46 82.33
N GLY A 622 16.21 -19.96 81.30
CA GLY A 622 15.42 -19.17 80.36
C GLY A 622 16.22 -18.18 79.50
N MET A 623 15.55 -17.54 78.55
CA MET A 623 16.14 -16.62 77.56
C MET A 623 15.58 -15.20 77.71
N LYS A 624 16.42 -14.19 77.50
CA LYS A 624 15.98 -12.78 77.42
C LYS A 624 15.29 -12.50 76.07
N PRO A 625 14.34 -11.54 76.00
CA PRO A 625 13.62 -11.21 74.76
C PRO A 625 14.53 -10.85 73.58
N GLU A 626 15.69 -10.21 73.82
CA GLU A 626 16.64 -9.86 72.77
C GLU A 626 17.30 -11.11 72.15
N GLN A 627 17.46 -12.19 72.93
CA GLN A 627 18.02 -13.46 72.46
C GLN A 627 17.04 -14.17 71.53
N ILE A 628 15.74 -14.15 71.89
CA ILE A 628 14.66 -14.72 71.09
C ILE A 628 14.52 -13.94 69.77
N ASP A 629 14.51 -12.60 69.82
CA ASP A 629 14.43 -11.74 68.63
C ASP A 629 15.62 -11.96 67.68
N ALA A 630 16.82 -12.17 68.22
CA ALA A 630 18.01 -12.45 67.42
C ALA A 630 17.89 -13.78 66.66
N ILE A 631 17.37 -14.83 67.30
CA ILE A 631 17.17 -16.15 66.68
C ILE A 631 16.09 -16.07 65.59
N LEU A 632 14.95 -15.44 65.86
CA LEU A 632 13.85 -15.34 64.90
C LEU A 632 14.20 -14.44 63.69
N LYS A 633 15.02 -13.40 63.87
CA LYS A 633 15.46 -12.49 62.79
C LYS A 633 16.79 -12.91 62.12
N ASN A 634 17.23 -14.15 62.29
CA ASN A 634 18.46 -14.71 61.70
C ASN A 634 19.74 -13.88 61.99
N ARG A 635 19.81 -13.23 63.16
CA ARG A 635 20.96 -12.45 63.63
C ARG A 635 21.90 -13.31 64.48
N THR A 636 23.21 -13.07 64.37
CA THR A 636 24.21 -13.78 65.18
C THR A 636 24.09 -13.42 66.65
N PHE A 637 23.89 -14.43 67.50
CA PHE A 637 23.82 -14.30 68.95
C PHE A 637 24.88 -15.19 69.61
N ARG A 638 25.53 -14.71 70.69
CA ARG A 638 26.50 -15.50 71.47
C ARG A 638 25.75 -16.32 72.52
N SER A 639 25.81 -17.65 72.42
CA SER A 639 25.19 -18.55 73.40
C SER A 639 25.63 -18.23 74.83
N THR A 640 24.69 -18.32 75.78
CA THR A 640 24.99 -18.35 77.22
C THR A 640 25.54 -19.72 77.62
N ALA A 641 26.29 -19.77 78.73
CA ALA A 641 26.75 -21.03 79.30
C ALA A 641 25.55 -21.82 79.89
N GLY A 642 25.57 -23.14 79.75
CA GLY A 642 24.62 -24.05 80.38
C GLY A 642 24.75 -24.05 81.90
N THR A 643 23.86 -24.76 82.59
CA THR A 643 23.83 -24.82 84.06
C THR A 643 25.04 -25.51 84.69
N ASN A 644 25.80 -26.28 83.90
CA ASN A 644 27.09 -26.88 84.25
C ASN A 644 28.25 -26.34 83.38
N ASP A 645 28.24 -25.05 83.02
CA ASP A 645 29.25 -24.38 82.19
C ASP A 645 29.43 -24.89 80.74
N GLU A 646 28.46 -25.63 80.24
CA GLU A 646 28.43 -26.16 78.87
C GLU A 646 28.29 -25.00 77.85
N LYS A 647 29.32 -24.70 77.05
CA LYS A 647 29.27 -23.62 76.03
C LYS A 647 28.54 -24.08 74.77
N GLY A 648 27.63 -23.27 74.25
CA GLY A 648 26.91 -23.55 72.99
C GLY A 648 27.42 -22.72 71.82
N SER A 649 27.25 -23.19 70.59
CA SER A 649 27.62 -22.45 69.37
C SER A 649 26.60 -21.38 68.96
N GLY A 650 25.40 -21.38 69.55
CA GLY A 650 24.31 -20.48 69.18
C GLY A 650 23.66 -20.78 67.81
N LEU A 651 24.14 -21.81 67.10
CA LEU A 651 23.64 -22.19 65.77
C LEU A 651 22.49 -23.22 65.79
N GLY A 652 22.33 -23.96 66.89
CA GLY A 652 21.36 -25.07 66.98
C GLY A 652 19.93 -24.67 66.68
N LEU A 653 19.39 -23.65 67.38
CA LEU A 653 18.00 -23.21 67.15
C LEU A 653 17.81 -22.48 65.81
N LEU A 654 18.85 -21.84 65.27
CA LEU A 654 18.81 -21.25 63.93
C LEU A 654 18.70 -22.35 62.85
N ILE A 655 19.43 -23.45 63.00
CA ILE A 655 19.33 -24.61 62.11
C ILE A 655 17.96 -25.28 62.26
N CYS A 656 17.43 -25.40 63.49
CA CYS A 656 16.06 -25.89 63.70
C CYS A 656 15.04 -25.04 62.94
N LYS A 657 15.15 -23.71 63.01
CA LYS A 657 14.27 -22.79 62.27
C LYS A 657 14.35 -23.01 60.76
N GLU A 658 15.56 -23.05 60.18
CA GLU A 658 15.72 -23.28 58.74
C GLU A 658 15.19 -24.66 58.30
N MET A 659 15.37 -25.72 59.11
CA MET A 659 14.84 -27.05 58.83
C MET A 659 13.31 -27.10 58.91
N LEU A 660 12.71 -26.42 59.89
CA LEU A 660 11.26 -26.33 60.03
C LEU A 660 10.63 -25.51 58.90
N GLU A 661 11.21 -24.37 58.53
CA GLU A 661 10.72 -23.53 57.42
C GLU A 661 10.69 -24.30 56.10
N ARG A 662 11.69 -25.16 55.85
CA ARG A 662 11.72 -26.04 54.67
C ARG A 662 10.68 -27.16 54.70
N ASN A 663 10.18 -27.52 55.87
CA ASN A 663 9.08 -28.44 56.07
C ASN A 663 7.73 -27.72 56.23
N GLY A 664 7.67 -26.41 55.95
CA GLY A 664 6.43 -25.62 56.05
C GLY A 664 5.98 -25.30 57.48
N SER A 665 6.86 -25.46 58.47
CA SER A 665 6.59 -25.19 59.89
C SER A 665 7.37 -23.97 60.38
N GLU A 666 6.87 -23.34 61.43
CA GLU A 666 7.57 -22.27 62.16
C GLU A 666 8.15 -22.79 63.48
N LEU A 667 9.25 -22.20 63.93
CA LEU A 667 9.83 -22.41 65.26
C LEU A 667 9.28 -21.36 66.23
N ILE A 668 8.59 -21.80 67.28
CA ILE A 668 8.00 -20.94 68.31
C ILE A 668 8.83 -21.11 69.58
N ILE A 669 9.28 -20.00 70.18
CA ILE A 669 10.04 -20.01 71.44
C ILE A 669 9.30 -19.17 72.46
N ARG A 670 8.98 -19.74 73.61
CA ARG A 670 8.39 -19.06 74.77
C ARG A 670 9.32 -19.26 75.95
N SER A 671 9.89 -18.18 76.47
CA SER A 671 10.79 -18.27 77.61
C SER A 671 10.72 -17.01 78.45
N GLU A 672 10.77 -17.21 79.76
CA GLU A 672 10.97 -16.14 80.74
C GLU A 672 12.27 -16.41 81.48
N HIS A 673 13.04 -15.35 81.74
CA HIS A 673 14.35 -15.48 82.36
C HIS A 673 14.19 -15.97 83.80
N GLY A 674 14.78 -17.13 84.11
CA GLY A 674 14.68 -17.80 85.41
C GLY A 674 13.54 -18.82 85.56
N GLU A 675 12.65 -18.96 84.57
CA GLU A 675 11.49 -19.88 84.62
C GLU A 675 11.52 -20.98 83.54
N GLY A 676 12.61 -21.08 82.77
CA GLY A 676 12.80 -22.08 81.72
C GLY A 676 12.40 -21.64 80.31
N THR A 677 12.55 -22.55 79.35
CA THR A 677 12.19 -22.35 77.94
C THR A 677 11.25 -23.45 77.45
N GLU A 678 10.20 -23.06 76.73
CA GLU A 678 9.39 -23.95 75.90
C GLU A 678 9.64 -23.63 74.43
N VAL A 679 10.14 -24.63 73.70
CA VAL A 679 10.30 -24.56 72.24
C VAL A 679 9.25 -25.45 71.60
N GLU A 680 8.52 -24.92 70.64
CA GLU A 680 7.36 -25.54 70.00
C GLU A 680 7.44 -25.42 68.48
N PHE A 681 6.92 -26.43 67.77
CA PHE A 681 6.67 -26.37 66.33
C PHE A 681 5.43 -27.19 65.96
N GLU A 682 4.89 -26.94 64.76
CA GLU A 682 3.64 -27.54 64.30
C GLU A 682 3.81 -28.04 62.86
N LEU A 683 3.58 -29.34 62.65
CA LEU A 683 3.67 -29.98 61.34
C LEU A 683 2.28 -30.34 60.83
N HIS A 684 2.06 -30.19 59.53
CA HIS A 684 0.84 -30.67 58.90
C HIS A 684 0.78 -32.21 58.87
N LYS A 685 -0.44 -32.75 58.89
CA LYS A 685 -0.69 -34.20 58.80
C LYS A 685 -0.51 -34.73 57.39
#